data_AF-A0A7L8UZX8-F1
#
_entry.id   AF-A0A7L8UZX8-F1
#
_cell.length_a   1.000
_cell.length_b   1.000
_cell.length_c   1.000
_cell.angle_alpha   90.00
_cell.angle_beta   90.00
_cell.angle_gamma   90.00
#
_symmetry.space_group_name_H-M   'P 1'
#
loop_
_entity.id
_entity.type
_entity.pdbx_description
1 polymer ?
#
loop_
_entity_poly.entity_id
_entity_poly.type
_entity_poly.pdbx_seq_one_letter_code
_entity_poly.pdbx_strand_id
1 'polypeptide(L)'
;MTEPIIHIPKNHDKPVTIVKKSCRATTKLSVVVPMYNVSLFLREALDSLLRQGVDGGYQVILIDDGSKDATPEIAREYVDNYPEIFELYLFENGGLGSARNRGTNLAEGEFITYVDPDDIVIDFSYRKMLNMIMRTGSDLIGGAVRRFNSTGESWTSYVHHRAYHDTYEATTLAEHPEMVWDSTAWNKIYRLDFILKYSLYFPEKVLYEDMPTVVPMYSLAQKIDIFDEIVYLWRFRDIGAPSITQATGQIKSFTDRVKGMKFILESLKKYDAPRSAQDEQLHKMLDFDLTIPFTYDNYLVLDQDYKDVIYREVKSFLEMLTPQQFNQARFWYRALYTIWLNEPYNLVQQAILTYAKKEFHISFNPKTKQLHSSYQDDFDFELPTFKHDFESRTRLYEVKQEDNVVTLDGHLYYQYLDVNNLDDIGDAEVTFVNKYGETVAPFTGSIVFSEDPNITAYSGFDNTQTKVEAPAHHYQYNHYHIEIPLTDLTALTEPAYIKISQVVHGMSLQAIVTEPLPGDDPRPEGFMVGDDFIVPGYSSDWRLKFTRYPKAPVVVSSRYYNNNYIWQLTHTKAHVALWDDANQRYLPVVRQGQNYTISEADQSFLGEADPNAKRWWQLITTDDLSDVTSYEKIRMSQQQIAAPQSIGANMSIFHVSNHVATLAISWEYPIVKSFSVDDNTAKIQFWLGGWTKTALSAKLTFAADGLSNSYRAKKLTHGFGKRQLWEVSMPLSFGQYRDVALLHPEISIHFLRRDDFTMPLRWGKSVHELLNKTIPMGQLEWLISTDDKEEHRKVVLRQNTNREGFRDMADKVAFWQTDYLEYLKQPLLNNTVVYSSLWGDKFGDNPKAIYDYLQAHTQKFNHVVVLKNIVEEVDLPNTKFISFGTKEYWYYLARAKYFVNNVNFEQDERIKRSSQVEIQTMHGTPLKNMGFNVLNEWNPANYERYLRKNLNWDYLTVPSDYVAEVAQDAYRHQAQVLPTGYPRNDALFSRANSENTKQMKQKMGIPTNKKIVLYAPTWRVRGEIELPIDFVQLEKTLDKELYMIIHPHYWNNVSNVPKANNISLANQDFSIEDYYLVSDVMITDYSSTMFDYALLDKPMIFYTYDYKEYVSSRGLNFDFEHDAPGPLVYNQNELLAAINNFEAIEHQYREKIANFKHKFIQYDDGHASQKLVETVFKDDMA
;
A
#
# COMPACT_ATOMS: atom_id res chain seq x y z
N MET A 1 -13.61 42.15 -13.02
CA MET A 1 -14.68 42.17 -11.99
C MET A 1 -14.17 43.03 -10.84
N THR A 2 -14.90 44.07 -10.45
CA THR A 2 -14.48 45.06 -9.45
C THR A 2 -15.21 44.83 -8.13
N GLU A 3 -14.59 44.07 -7.24
CA GLU A 3 -14.58 44.28 -5.78
C GLU A 3 -13.57 43.29 -5.16
N PRO A 4 -12.60 43.75 -4.35
CA PRO A 4 -11.63 42.86 -3.72
C PRO A 4 -12.32 42.12 -2.58
N ILE A 5 -12.40 40.79 -2.66
CA ILE A 5 -12.68 39.96 -1.48
C ILE A 5 -11.39 39.95 -0.64
N ILE A 6 -11.13 41.05 0.07
CA ILE A 6 -10.60 40.94 1.42
C ILE A 6 -11.84 40.59 2.24
N HIS A 7 -12.11 39.29 2.41
CA HIS A 7 -13.15 38.88 3.33
C HIS A 7 -12.63 39.22 4.73
N ILE A 8 -13.08 40.34 5.28
CA ILE A 8 -13.34 40.38 6.72
C ILE A 8 -14.61 39.55 6.85
N PRO A 9 -14.59 38.34 7.41
CA PRO A 9 -15.83 37.62 7.62
C PRO A 9 -16.66 38.47 8.60
N LYS A 10 -17.78 39.02 8.13
CA LYS A 10 -18.92 39.28 9.01
C LYS A 10 -19.58 37.93 9.22
N ASN A 11 -19.07 37.09 10.11
CA ASN A 11 -19.88 36.00 10.63
C ASN A 11 -19.56 35.73 12.10
N HIS A 12 -20.40 36.33 12.94
CA HIS A 12 -20.67 35.92 14.30
C HIS A 12 -21.60 34.68 14.30
N ASP A 13 -21.32 33.67 13.48
CA ASP A 13 -22.09 32.44 13.55
C ASP A 13 -21.73 31.77 14.87
N LYS A 14 -22.67 31.82 15.82
CA LYS A 14 -22.54 31.08 17.06
C LYS A 14 -22.59 29.60 16.71
N PRO A 15 -21.65 28.77 17.19
CA PRO A 15 -21.70 27.33 16.98
C PRO A 15 -23.05 26.78 17.46
N VAL A 16 -23.57 25.78 16.74
CA VAL A 16 -24.85 25.13 17.08
C VAL A 16 -24.73 24.46 18.46
N THR A 17 -23.54 23.97 18.80
CA THR A 17 -23.19 23.44 20.13
C THR A 17 -21.68 23.59 20.37
N ILE A 18 -21.29 23.91 21.60
CA ILE A 18 -19.89 23.89 22.06
C ILE A 18 -19.74 22.71 23.03
N VAL A 19 -18.83 21.78 22.74
CA VAL A 19 -18.55 20.64 23.61
C VAL A 19 -17.21 20.88 24.31
N LYS A 20 -17.28 21.53 25.50
CA LYS A 20 -16.16 21.94 26.38
C LYS A 20 -15.14 22.91 25.76
N LYS A 21 -14.61 23.82 26.60
CA LYS A 21 -13.48 24.70 26.26
C LYS A 21 -12.25 24.22 27.02
N SER A 22 -11.09 24.08 26.37
CA SER A 22 -9.88 23.67 27.10
C SER A 22 -9.51 24.72 28.15
N CYS A 23 -9.10 24.28 29.34
CA CYS A 23 -8.81 25.16 30.48
C CYS A 23 -7.31 25.49 30.58
N ARG A 24 -6.65 25.82 29.46
CA ARG A 24 -5.19 25.94 29.40
C ARG A 24 -4.67 27.33 29.74
N ALA A 25 -3.57 27.38 30.49
CA ALA A 25 -2.91 28.62 30.89
C ALA A 25 -2.00 29.20 29.78
N THR A 26 -1.49 28.36 28.86
CA THR A 26 -0.64 28.74 27.72
C THR A 26 -0.78 27.70 26.60
N THR A 27 -1.06 28.14 25.36
CA THR A 27 -1.11 27.30 24.14
C THR A 27 -0.06 27.81 23.17
N LYS A 28 0.85 26.94 22.68
CA LYS A 28 1.90 27.36 21.73
C LYS A 28 1.47 27.27 20.27
N LEU A 29 0.77 26.19 19.92
CA LEU A 29 0.29 25.90 18.56
C LEU A 29 -1.22 25.58 18.60
N SER A 30 -1.98 26.15 17.68
CA SER A 30 -3.37 25.76 17.38
C SER A 30 -3.42 24.97 16.08
N VAL A 31 -4.05 23.80 16.09
CA VAL A 31 -4.22 22.90 14.94
C VAL A 31 -5.69 22.91 14.57
N VAL A 32 -6.04 23.38 13.37
CA VAL A 32 -7.42 23.42 12.89
C VAL A 32 -7.69 22.22 12.00
N VAL A 33 -8.73 21.44 12.34
CA VAL A 33 -9.14 20.24 11.60
C VAL A 33 -10.57 20.45 11.07
N PRO A 34 -10.75 20.83 9.79
CA PRO A 34 -12.06 20.99 9.19
C PRO A 34 -12.63 19.65 8.73
N MET A 35 -13.77 19.22 9.29
CA MET A 35 -14.35 17.90 9.10
C MET A 35 -15.68 17.98 8.34
N TYR A 36 -15.85 17.09 7.35
CA TYR A 36 -17.12 16.89 6.66
C TYR A 36 -17.17 15.48 6.04
N ASN A 37 -18.04 14.60 6.56
CA ASN A 37 -18.26 13.24 6.06
C ASN A 37 -16.96 12.41 5.88
N VAL A 38 -16.15 12.31 6.94
CA VAL A 38 -14.79 11.73 6.91
C VAL A 38 -14.58 10.66 7.98
N SER A 39 -15.66 10.05 8.46
CA SER A 39 -15.62 9.01 9.50
C SER A 39 -14.64 7.87 9.22
N LEU A 40 -14.41 7.52 7.95
CA LEU A 40 -13.48 6.47 7.52
C LEU A 40 -11.99 6.79 7.74
N PHE A 41 -11.59 8.05 7.92
CA PHE A 41 -10.16 8.39 8.00
C PHE A 41 -9.79 9.19 9.24
N LEU A 42 -10.79 9.79 9.90
CA LEU A 42 -10.61 10.74 10.99
C LEU A 42 -9.72 10.21 12.12
N ARG A 43 -9.84 8.93 12.49
CA ARG A 43 -9.11 8.33 13.62
C ARG A 43 -7.60 8.36 13.42
N GLU A 44 -7.15 7.89 12.26
CA GLU A 44 -5.73 7.89 11.90
C GLU A 44 -5.16 9.32 11.90
N ALA A 45 -5.95 10.27 11.40
CA ALA A 45 -5.58 11.68 11.42
C ALA A 45 -5.42 12.20 12.87
N LEU A 46 -6.41 12.00 13.74
CA LEU A 46 -6.36 12.46 15.13
C LEU A 46 -5.29 11.75 15.97
N ASP A 47 -5.05 10.46 15.75
CA ASP A 47 -3.98 9.69 16.40
C ASP A 47 -2.58 10.18 16.01
N SER A 48 -2.42 10.68 14.78
CA SER A 48 -1.16 11.28 14.33
C SER A 48 -0.84 12.59 15.06
N LEU A 49 -1.88 13.35 15.44
CA LEU A 49 -1.72 14.61 16.18
C LEU A 49 -1.22 14.34 17.60
N LEU A 50 -1.70 13.28 18.26
CA LEU A 50 -1.26 12.89 19.60
C LEU A 50 0.26 12.65 19.71
N ARG A 51 0.93 12.29 18.60
CA ARG A 51 2.36 11.90 18.55
C ARG A 51 3.31 13.05 18.16
N GLN A 52 2.87 14.29 18.28
CA GLN A 52 3.66 15.45 17.81
C GLN A 52 4.68 16.00 18.83
N GLY A 53 4.60 15.61 20.11
CA GLY A 53 5.62 15.89 21.12
C GLY A 53 5.95 17.37 21.34
N VAL A 54 4.98 18.28 21.24
CA VAL A 54 5.21 19.73 21.36
C VAL A 54 5.29 20.17 22.83
N ASP A 55 6.41 20.81 23.20
CA ASP A 55 6.63 21.39 24.53
C ASP A 55 5.75 22.64 24.73
N GLY A 56 5.06 22.73 25.88
CA GLY A 56 4.18 23.86 26.21
C GLY A 56 2.71 23.72 25.79
N GLY A 57 2.32 22.57 25.22
CA GLY A 57 0.93 22.22 24.87
C GLY A 57 0.43 22.85 23.56
N TYR A 58 -0.33 22.07 22.78
CA TYR A 58 -0.95 22.51 21.52
C TYR A 58 -2.44 22.13 21.49
N GLN A 59 -3.27 23.04 21.00
CA GLN A 59 -4.73 22.93 20.95
C GLN A 59 -5.13 22.34 19.60
N VAL A 60 -6.06 21.38 19.58
CA VAL A 60 -6.65 20.86 18.35
C VAL A 60 -8.12 21.26 18.29
N ILE A 61 -8.48 22.04 17.27
CA ILE A 61 -9.80 22.62 17.06
C ILE A 61 -10.49 21.83 15.95
N LEU A 62 -11.42 20.97 16.34
CA LEU A 62 -12.24 20.16 15.45
C LEU A 62 -13.46 20.98 15.02
N ILE A 63 -13.55 21.29 13.73
CA ILE A 63 -14.67 22.04 13.15
C ILE A 63 -15.50 21.10 12.30
N ASP A 64 -16.65 20.65 12.80
CA ASP A 64 -17.60 19.86 11.99
C ASP A 64 -18.49 20.79 11.17
N ASP A 65 -18.42 20.67 9.85
CA ASP A 65 -19.15 21.49 8.89
C ASP A 65 -20.45 20.83 8.42
N GLY A 66 -21.20 20.27 9.38
CA GLY A 66 -22.52 19.67 9.15
C GLY A 66 -22.47 18.26 8.57
N SER A 67 -21.61 17.40 9.12
CA SER A 67 -21.50 16.00 8.70
C SER A 67 -22.81 15.23 8.91
N LYS A 68 -23.03 14.20 8.08
CA LYS A 68 -24.22 13.32 8.11
C LYS A 68 -23.87 11.85 8.38
N ASP A 69 -22.59 11.55 8.56
CA ASP A 69 -22.06 10.25 8.94
C ASP A 69 -21.54 10.29 10.40
N ALA A 70 -20.81 9.25 10.83
CA ALA A 70 -20.29 9.10 12.19
C ALA A 70 -19.14 10.08 12.57
N THR A 71 -18.86 11.09 11.75
CA THR A 71 -17.74 12.03 11.97
C THR A 71 -17.86 12.78 13.31
N PRO A 72 -19.01 13.38 13.68
CA PRO A 72 -19.15 14.11 14.94
C PRO A 72 -19.03 13.20 16.18
N GLU A 73 -19.48 11.95 16.08
CA GLU A 73 -19.40 10.96 17.16
C GLU A 73 -17.96 10.59 17.46
N ILE A 74 -17.16 10.33 16.42
CA ILE A 74 -15.73 10.07 16.54
C ILE A 74 -15.01 11.28 17.16
N ALA A 75 -15.29 12.48 16.66
CA ALA A 75 -14.67 13.70 17.19
C ALA A 75 -14.98 13.91 18.68
N ARG A 76 -16.22 13.62 19.11
CA ARG A 76 -16.63 13.73 20.52
C ARG A 76 -15.86 12.75 21.42
N GLU A 77 -15.59 11.54 20.95
CA GLU A 77 -14.80 10.56 21.68
C GLU A 77 -13.38 11.08 22.00
N TYR A 78 -12.71 11.74 21.05
CA TYR A 78 -11.39 12.34 21.31
C TYR A 78 -11.45 13.50 22.28
N VAL A 79 -12.49 14.35 22.20
CA VAL A 79 -12.69 15.42 23.18
C VAL A 79 -12.95 14.85 24.58
N ASP A 80 -13.65 13.72 24.69
CA ASP A 80 -13.92 13.11 25.99
C ASP A 80 -12.70 12.38 26.56
N ASN A 81 -11.89 11.73 25.72
CA ASN A 81 -10.69 11.00 26.12
C ASN A 81 -9.48 11.91 26.37
N TYR A 82 -9.37 13.01 25.62
CA TYR A 82 -8.25 13.95 25.64
C TYR A 82 -8.76 15.41 25.73
N PRO A 83 -9.54 15.74 26.78
CA PRO A 83 -10.23 17.03 26.91
C PRO A 83 -9.28 18.22 27.08
N GLU A 84 -8.02 17.96 27.42
CA GLU A 84 -6.97 18.96 27.44
C GLU A 84 -6.49 19.30 26.02
N ILE A 85 -6.50 18.38 25.06
CA ILE A 85 -5.95 18.58 23.70
C ILE A 85 -7.01 19.03 22.70
N PHE A 86 -8.17 18.37 22.67
CA PHE A 86 -9.18 18.55 21.61
C PHE A 86 -10.38 19.39 22.05
N GLU A 87 -10.88 20.20 21.12
CA GLU A 87 -12.13 20.95 21.23
C GLU A 87 -13.00 20.67 20.00
N LEU A 88 -14.33 20.56 20.18
CA LEU A 88 -15.28 20.29 19.09
C LEU A 88 -16.33 21.39 18.96
N TYR A 89 -16.46 21.91 17.74
CA TYR A 89 -17.45 22.91 17.36
C TYR A 89 -18.27 22.40 16.18
N LEU A 90 -19.61 22.42 16.32
CA LEU A 90 -20.55 21.96 15.31
C LEU A 90 -21.21 23.15 14.61
N PHE A 91 -21.22 23.13 13.28
CA PHE A 91 -21.80 24.19 12.45
C PHE A 91 -22.70 23.63 11.35
N GLU A 92 -23.49 24.52 10.73
CA GLU A 92 -24.11 24.23 9.43
C GLU A 92 -23.06 24.32 8.31
N ASN A 93 -23.26 23.51 7.26
CA ASN A 93 -22.33 23.39 6.14
C ASN A 93 -22.09 24.73 5.43
N GLY A 94 -20.87 25.25 5.55
CA GLY A 94 -20.38 26.47 4.91
C GLY A 94 -19.28 26.24 3.87
N GLY A 95 -18.78 25.01 3.77
CA GLY A 95 -17.65 24.61 2.94
C GLY A 95 -16.31 24.69 3.68
N LEU A 96 -15.28 24.05 3.09
CA LEU A 96 -13.95 23.88 3.68
C LEU A 96 -13.29 25.20 4.12
N GLY A 97 -13.35 26.24 3.28
CA GLY A 97 -12.83 27.57 3.63
C GLY A 97 -13.52 28.21 4.84
N SER A 98 -14.85 28.02 4.98
CA SER A 98 -15.59 28.51 6.14
C SER A 98 -15.17 27.78 7.42
N ALA A 99 -15.01 26.44 7.34
CA ALA A 99 -14.53 25.64 8.45
C ALA A 99 -13.13 26.05 8.94
N ARG A 100 -12.18 26.27 8.01
CA ARG A 100 -10.84 26.76 8.35
C ARG A 100 -10.90 28.15 9.00
N ASN A 101 -11.66 29.09 8.44
CA ASN A 101 -11.83 30.43 9.02
C ASN A 101 -12.44 30.41 10.43
N ARG A 102 -13.45 29.56 10.66
CA ARG A 102 -14.04 29.37 12.00
C ARG A 102 -12.98 28.87 12.98
N GLY A 103 -12.16 27.90 12.58
CA GLY A 103 -11.03 27.44 13.38
C GLY A 103 -9.98 28.52 13.65
N THR A 104 -9.61 29.32 12.64
CA THR A 104 -8.67 30.45 12.79
C THR A 104 -9.17 31.46 13.82
N ASN A 105 -10.46 31.77 13.84
CA ASN A 105 -11.06 32.69 14.81
C ASN A 105 -11.10 32.13 16.25
N LEU A 106 -11.00 30.81 16.40
CA LEU A 106 -10.98 30.11 17.69
C LEU A 106 -9.56 29.81 18.19
N ALA A 107 -8.55 30.03 17.35
CA ALA A 107 -7.15 29.76 17.67
C ALA A 107 -6.62 30.68 18.78
N GLU A 108 -6.02 30.09 19.80
CA GLU A 108 -5.41 30.81 20.94
C GLU A 108 -3.88 30.67 20.96
N GLY A 109 -3.30 29.86 20.07
CA GLY A 109 -1.86 29.64 19.95
C GLY A 109 -1.08 30.84 19.38
N GLU A 110 0.20 30.93 19.72
CA GLU A 110 1.13 31.87 19.03
C GLU A 110 1.29 31.51 17.55
N PHE A 111 1.25 30.21 17.27
CA PHE A 111 1.29 29.64 15.93
C PHE A 111 -0.01 28.89 15.61
N ILE A 112 -0.29 28.75 14.32
CA ILE A 112 -1.45 28.01 13.80
C ILE A 112 -1.03 27.11 12.63
N THR A 113 -1.68 25.95 12.51
CA THR A 113 -1.56 25.02 11.38
C THR A 113 -2.94 24.44 11.04
N TYR A 114 -3.07 23.86 9.86
CA TYR A 114 -4.30 23.23 9.37
C TYR A 114 -4.01 21.77 9.04
N VAL A 115 -4.97 20.87 9.27
CA VAL A 115 -4.81 19.45 8.96
C VAL A 115 -6.08 18.95 8.30
N ASP A 116 -5.94 18.38 7.11
CA ASP A 116 -7.07 17.75 6.45
C ASP A 116 -7.39 16.42 7.17
N PRO A 117 -8.67 16.14 7.46
CA PRO A 117 -9.08 15.09 8.40
C PRO A 117 -8.92 13.66 7.87
N ASP A 118 -8.42 13.49 6.65
CA ASP A 118 -8.08 12.19 6.05
C ASP A 118 -6.58 11.92 5.95
N ASP A 119 -5.74 12.87 6.33
CA ASP A 119 -4.29 12.77 6.18
C ASP A 119 -3.57 12.41 7.49
N ILE A 120 -2.26 12.19 7.41
CA ILE A 120 -1.43 11.83 8.58
C ILE A 120 -0.26 12.80 8.69
N VAL A 121 -0.05 13.35 9.89
CA VAL A 121 1.13 14.14 10.23
C VAL A 121 2.23 13.21 10.73
N ILE A 122 3.46 13.35 10.20
CA ILE A 122 4.60 12.53 10.64
C ILE A 122 4.98 12.85 12.07
N ASP A 123 5.31 11.84 12.86
CA ASP A 123 5.67 11.94 14.27
C ASP A 123 6.73 13.02 14.52
N PHE A 124 6.49 13.82 15.57
CA PHE A 124 7.37 14.92 15.99
C PHE A 124 7.60 16.06 14.97
N SER A 125 6.90 16.09 13.83
CA SER A 125 7.10 17.12 12.79
C SER A 125 6.80 18.52 13.31
N TYR A 126 5.70 18.71 14.05
CA TYR A 126 5.38 20.02 14.59
C TYR A 126 6.40 20.51 15.61
N ARG A 127 6.95 19.63 16.46
CA ARG A 127 8.04 20.00 17.37
C ARG A 127 9.25 20.53 16.58
N LYS A 128 9.67 19.81 15.53
CA LYS A 128 10.83 20.19 14.71
C LYS A 128 10.61 21.54 14.01
N MET A 129 9.43 21.71 13.39
CA MET A 129 9.08 22.95 12.69
C MET A 129 8.95 24.14 13.65
N LEU A 130 8.32 23.94 14.83
CA LEU A 130 8.22 24.98 15.86
C LEU A 130 9.60 25.43 16.36
N ASN A 131 10.52 24.49 16.61
CA ASN A 131 11.87 24.82 17.05
C ASN A 131 12.61 25.71 16.03
N MET A 132 12.38 25.49 14.73
CA MET A 132 12.99 26.28 13.66
C MET A 132 12.34 27.66 13.55
N ILE A 133 11.02 27.75 13.36
CA ILE A 133 10.31 29.02 13.16
C ILE A 133 10.46 29.97 14.36
N MET A 134 10.54 29.43 15.58
CA MET A 134 10.80 30.23 16.78
C MET A 134 12.21 30.79 16.82
N ARG A 135 13.20 30.01 16.38
CA ARG A 135 14.62 30.41 16.36
C ARG A 135 14.89 31.48 15.30
N THR A 136 14.30 31.33 14.12
CA THR A 136 14.45 32.26 12.99
C THR A 136 13.55 33.49 13.13
N GLY A 137 12.43 33.35 13.85
CA GLY A 137 11.37 34.37 13.92
C GLY A 137 10.72 34.61 12.56
N SER A 138 10.57 33.55 11.75
CA SER A 138 9.90 33.59 10.44
C SER A 138 8.38 33.67 10.58
N ASP A 139 7.70 34.20 9.58
CA ASP A 139 6.24 34.37 9.59
C ASP A 139 5.50 33.05 9.31
N LEU A 140 6.14 32.17 8.54
CA LEU A 140 5.67 30.82 8.25
C LEU A 140 6.83 29.87 7.97
N ILE A 141 6.55 28.58 8.14
CA ILE A 141 7.43 27.46 7.79
C ILE A 141 6.63 26.39 7.04
N GLY A 142 7.17 25.86 5.95
CA GLY A 142 6.59 24.73 5.19
C GLY A 142 7.48 23.49 5.19
N GLY A 143 6.88 22.31 5.10
CA GLY A 143 7.61 21.03 5.05
C GLY A 143 7.27 20.13 3.85
N ALA A 144 8.16 19.19 3.53
CA ALA A 144 7.97 18.28 2.40
C ALA A 144 6.84 17.26 2.64
N VAL A 145 6.32 16.71 1.53
CA VAL A 145 5.10 15.88 1.52
C VAL A 145 5.31 14.60 0.71
N ARG A 146 4.79 13.48 1.24
CA ARG A 146 4.59 12.25 0.47
C ARG A 146 3.12 11.92 0.32
N ARG A 147 2.78 11.23 -0.77
CA ARG A 147 1.46 10.64 -0.95
C ARG A 147 1.46 9.19 -0.50
N PHE A 148 0.29 8.68 -0.10
CA PHE A 148 0.10 7.27 0.24
C PHE A 148 -1.34 6.80 -0.01
N ASN A 149 -1.59 5.50 -0.03
CA ASN A 149 -2.93 4.90 -0.24
C ASN A 149 -3.25 3.81 0.79
N SER A 150 -4.41 3.14 0.66
CA SER A 150 -4.83 2.08 1.59
C SER A 150 -3.96 0.82 1.56
N THR A 151 -3.14 0.61 0.52
CA THR A 151 -2.23 -0.54 0.40
C THR A 151 -0.90 -0.32 1.12
N GLY A 152 -0.62 0.91 1.56
CA GLY A 152 0.63 1.32 2.19
C GLY A 152 1.72 1.75 1.20
N GLU A 153 1.43 1.83 -0.10
CA GLU A 153 2.35 2.43 -1.08
C GLU A 153 2.52 3.92 -0.80
N SER A 154 3.73 4.45 -1.03
CA SER A 154 4.01 5.88 -0.88
C SER A 154 4.91 6.43 -2.00
N TRP A 155 4.68 7.67 -2.40
CA TRP A 155 5.43 8.32 -3.48
C TRP A 155 5.55 9.83 -3.29
N THR A 156 6.49 10.46 -3.99
CA THR A 156 6.73 11.90 -3.91
C THR A 156 5.64 12.71 -4.61
N SER A 157 5.20 13.81 -4.00
CA SER A 157 4.20 14.70 -4.61
C SER A 157 4.83 15.63 -5.66
N TYR A 158 4.24 15.69 -6.86
CA TYR A 158 4.76 16.50 -7.98
C TYR A 158 4.86 18.00 -7.66
N VAL A 159 3.88 18.58 -6.96
CA VAL A 159 3.95 20.02 -6.65
C VAL A 159 4.86 20.32 -5.46
N HIS A 160 4.97 19.41 -4.49
CA HIS A 160 5.76 19.65 -3.29
C HIS A 160 7.26 19.42 -3.54
N HIS A 161 7.67 18.45 -4.37
CA HIS A 161 9.10 18.29 -4.69
C HIS A 161 9.69 19.47 -5.47
N ARG A 162 8.85 20.27 -6.15
CA ARG A 162 9.25 21.53 -6.80
C ARG A 162 9.41 22.68 -5.80
N ALA A 163 8.79 22.61 -4.63
CA ALA A 163 8.87 23.66 -3.60
C ALA A 163 9.93 23.36 -2.52
N TYR A 164 10.15 22.08 -2.19
CA TYR A 164 11.02 21.66 -1.07
C TYR A 164 12.27 20.93 -1.56
N HIS A 165 13.29 21.70 -1.93
CA HIS A 165 14.55 21.18 -2.45
C HIS A 165 15.66 21.02 -1.40
N ASP A 166 15.70 21.89 -0.39
CA ASP A 166 16.68 21.86 0.70
C ASP A 166 16.10 22.66 1.88
N THR A 167 16.74 22.61 3.03
CA THR A 167 16.35 23.42 4.19
C THR A 167 16.91 24.84 4.06
N TYR A 168 16.04 25.85 4.15
CA TYR A 168 16.41 27.28 4.13
C TYR A 168 15.79 28.00 5.32
N GLU A 169 16.60 28.74 6.07
CA GLU A 169 16.18 29.50 7.24
C GLU A 169 16.08 30.98 6.90
N ALA A 170 15.02 31.64 7.37
CA ALA A 170 14.80 33.08 7.27
C ALA A 170 14.96 33.65 5.85
N THR A 171 14.51 32.89 4.84
CA THR A 171 14.59 33.28 3.43
C THR A 171 13.34 34.05 2.97
N THR A 172 13.27 34.38 1.69
CA THR A 172 12.19 35.18 1.09
C THR A 172 11.67 34.54 -0.20
N LEU A 173 10.47 34.94 -0.63
CA LEU A 173 9.91 34.51 -1.90
C LEU A 173 10.73 35.01 -3.12
N ALA A 174 11.56 36.04 -2.96
CA ALA A 174 12.45 36.52 -4.02
C ALA A 174 13.61 35.57 -4.26
N GLU A 175 14.15 35.00 -3.17
CA GLU A 175 15.25 34.04 -3.17
C GLU A 175 14.78 32.65 -3.59
N HIS A 176 13.57 32.25 -3.17
CA HIS A 176 12.95 30.96 -3.51
C HIS A 176 11.56 31.13 -4.14
N PRO A 177 11.49 31.61 -5.40
CA PRO A 177 10.23 31.80 -6.11
C PRO A 177 9.47 30.47 -6.35
N GLU A 178 10.17 29.33 -6.36
CA GLU A 178 9.60 27.99 -6.53
C GLU A 178 8.62 27.58 -5.43
N MET A 179 8.62 28.27 -4.28
CA MET A 179 7.67 28.03 -3.19
C MET A 179 6.20 28.14 -3.63
N VAL A 180 5.92 28.91 -4.68
CA VAL A 180 4.56 29.05 -5.25
C VAL A 180 4.02 27.74 -5.85
N TRP A 181 4.88 26.75 -6.12
CA TRP A 181 4.47 25.39 -6.51
C TRP A 181 3.64 24.72 -5.43
N ASP A 182 3.99 24.90 -4.15
CA ASP A 182 3.19 24.43 -3.05
C ASP A 182 2.23 25.52 -2.56
N SER A 183 0.98 25.39 -3.00
CA SER A 183 -0.11 26.28 -2.64
C SER A 183 -1.05 25.68 -1.58
N THR A 184 -0.67 24.61 -0.88
CA THR A 184 -1.50 23.92 0.14
C THR A 184 -1.35 24.58 1.52
N ALA A 185 -2.35 24.51 2.40
CA ALA A 185 -2.24 25.13 3.74
C ALA A 185 -1.78 24.19 4.87
N TRP A 186 -1.82 22.87 4.66
CA TRP A 186 -1.78 21.89 5.76
C TRP A 186 -0.38 21.37 6.12
N ASN A 187 0.62 21.50 5.25
CA ASN A 187 2.01 21.13 5.53
C ASN A 187 2.83 22.30 6.12
N LYS A 188 2.17 23.26 6.76
CA LYS A 188 2.76 24.53 7.19
C LYS A 188 2.38 24.91 8.62
N ILE A 189 3.27 25.66 9.27
CA ILE A 189 2.97 26.39 10.50
C ILE A 189 3.12 27.88 10.22
N TYR A 190 2.15 28.66 10.69
CA TYR A 190 2.08 30.11 10.51
C TYR A 190 2.11 30.81 11.86
N ARG A 191 2.67 32.02 11.92
CA ARG A 191 2.42 32.92 13.06
C ARG A 191 0.98 33.41 13.02
N LEU A 192 0.25 33.28 14.12
CA LEU A 192 -1.16 33.67 14.16
C LEU A 192 -1.32 35.18 13.98
N ASP A 193 -0.45 35.99 14.58
CA ASP A 193 -0.49 37.45 14.47
C ASP A 193 -0.23 37.93 13.02
N PHE A 194 0.59 37.20 12.26
CA PHE A 194 0.79 37.44 10.83
C PHE A 194 -0.50 37.24 10.03
N ILE A 195 -1.23 36.13 10.24
CA ILE A 195 -2.52 35.87 9.60
C ILE A 195 -3.53 36.98 9.93
N LEU A 196 -3.63 37.35 11.20
CA LEU A 196 -4.58 38.37 11.68
C LEU A 196 -4.25 39.77 11.14
N LYS A 197 -2.97 40.17 11.17
CA LYS A 197 -2.50 41.49 10.71
C LYS A 197 -2.87 41.76 9.26
N TYR A 198 -2.78 40.75 8.40
CA TYR A 198 -3.04 40.88 6.96
C TYR A 198 -4.42 40.34 6.54
N SER A 199 -5.25 39.90 7.49
CA SER A 199 -6.60 39.36 7.23
C SER A 199 -6.60 38.21 6.21
N LEU A 200 -5.70 37.25 6.40
CA LEU A 200 -5.43 36.15 5.48
C LEU A 200 -6.40 34.96 5.71
N TYR A 201 -7.68 35.17 5.40
CA TYR A 201 -8.74 34.17 5.51
C TYR A 201 -9.01 33.45 4.19
N PHE A 202 -9.47 32.20 4.29
CA PHE A 202 -9.80 31.35 3.14
C PHE A 202 -11.11 31.80 2.48
N PRO A 203 -11.17 31.90 1.14
CA PRO A 203 -12.42 32.18 0.44
C PRO A 203 -13.50 31.12 0.71
N GLU A 204 -14.70 31.57 1.08
CA GLU A 204 -15.83 30.68 1.34
C GLU A 204 -16.57 30.31 0.05
N LYS A 205 -17.20 29.13 0.02
CA LYS A 205 -18.00 28.60 -1.11
C LYS A 205 -17.24 28.39 -2.44
N VAL A 206 -15.92 28.41 -2.41
CA VAL A 206 -15.02 28.15 -3.54
C VAL A 206 -14.26 26.84 -3.28
N LEU A 207 -14.04 26.03 -4.32
CA LEU A 207 -13.14 24.87 -4.24
C LEU A 207 -11.69 25.33 -4.44
N TYR A 208 -10.72 24.64 -3.84
CA TYR A 208 -9.29 25.02 -3.90
C TYR A 208 -8.99 26.36 -3.23
N GLU A 209 -9.64 26.65 -2.11
CA GLU A 209 -9.49 27.88 -1.34
C GLU A 209 -8.07 28.10 -0.76
N ASP A 210 -7.27 27.04 -0.70
CA ASP A 210 -5.84 27.10 -0.39
C ASP A 210 -5.06 27.99 -1.36
N MET A 211 -5.27 27.79 -2.67
CA MET A 211 -4.55 28.47 -3.74
C MET A 211 -4.59 30.01 -3.60
N PRO A 212 -5.78 30.65 -3.49
CA PRO A 212 -5.89 32.09 -3.31
C PRO A 212 -5.51 32.58 -1.90
N THR A 213 -5.14 31.71 -0.97
CA THR A 213 -4.80 32.08 0.41
C THR A 213 -3.29 32.00 0.63
N VAL A 214 -2.67 30.87 0.30
CA VAL A 214 -1.27 30.56 0.61
C VAL A 214 -0.29 31.33 -0.27
N VAL A 215 -0.58 31.46 -1.58
CA VAL A 215 0.33 32.19 -2.48
C VAL A 215 0.45 33.69 -2.08
N PRO A 216 -0.66 34.38 -1.74
CA PRO A 216 -0.57 35.70 -1.10
C PRO A 216 0.19 35.74 0.22
N MET A 217 0.09 34.70 1.07
CA MET A 217 0.85 34.63 2.32
C MET A 217 2.35 34.69 2.06
N TYR A 218 2.87 33.95 1.07
CA TYR A 218 4.29 34.03 0.72
C TYR A 218 4.72 35.42 0.27
N SER A 219 3.84 36.17 -0.41
CA SER A 219 4.14 37.52 -0.89
C SER A 219 4.18 38.56 0.24
N LEU A 220 3.46 38.31 1.33
CA LEU A 220 3.35 39.21 2.48
C LEU A 220 4.33 38.86 3.61
N ALA A 221 4.82 37.62 3.65
CA ALA A 221 5.79 37.16 4.63
C ALA A 221 7.13 37.89 4.46
N GLN A 222 7.69 38.38 5.57
CA GLN A 222 9.02 38.99 5.57
C GLN A 222 10.13 37.95 5.58
N LYS A 223 9.87 36.84 6.28
CA LYS A 223 10.79 35.69 6.41
C LYS A 223 10.00 34.40 6.33
N ILE A 224 10.51 33.46 5.55
CA ILE A 224 9.95 32.14 5.31
C ILE A 224 11.02 31.11 5.70
N ASP A 225 10.63 30.06 6.40
CA ASP A 225 11.45 28.88 6.58
C ASP A 225 10.98 27.75 5.64
N ILE A 226 11.93 27.05 5.05
CA ILE A 226 11.71 25.88 4.20
C ILE A 226 12.34 24.69 4.91
N PHE A 227 11.55 23.66 5.19
CA PHE A 227 11.99 22.45 5.88
C PHE A 227 11.90 21.25 4.93
N ASP A 228 13.02 20.64 4.59
CA ASP A 228 13.07 19.61 3.55
C ASP A 228 12.71 18.20 4.03
N GLU A 229 12.50 18.01 5.34
CA GLU A 229 11.99 16.75 5.88
C GLU A 229 10.51 16.53 5.51
N ILE A 230 10.12 15.25 5.37
CA ILE A 230 8.73 14.86 5.13
C ILE A 230 7.95 15.03 6.42
N VAL A 231 7.04 16.00 6.45
CA VAL A 231 6.24 16.32 7.64
C VAL A 231 4.80 15.84 7.54
N TYR A 232 4.35 15.49 6.33
CA TYR A 232 2.96 15.23 6.06
C TYR A 232 2.78 14.12 5.01
N LEU A 233 1.86 13.21 5.30
CA LEU A 233 1.43 12.15 4.40
C LEU A 233 0.03 12.49 3.87
N TRP A 234 -0.02 12.78 2.58
CA TRP A 234 -1.23 13.18 1.86
C TRP A 234 -1.92 11.95 1.24
N ARG A 235 -3.12 11.62 1.71
CA ARG A 235 -3.81 10.41 1.32
C ARG A 235 -4.36 10.52 -0.10
N PHE A 236 -4.10 9.48 -0.88
CA PHE A 236 -4.82 9.15 -2.08
C PHE A 236 -5.98 8.23 -1.70
N ARG A 237 -7.22 8.73 -1.71
CA ARG A 237 -8.40 7.93 -1.36
C ARG A 237 -8.70 6.97 -2.50
N ASP A 238 -8.29 5.72 -2.35
CA ASP A 238 -8.60 4.58 -3.21
C ASP A 238 -9.84 3.79 -2.74
N ILE A 239 -10.39 4.16 -1.58
CA ILE A 239 -11.60 3.62 -0.97
C ILE A 239 -12.53 4.79 -0.56
N GLY A 240 -13.83 4.63 -0.76
CA GLY A 240 -14.82 5.65 -0.41
C GLY A 240 -14.91 6.78 -1.43
N ALA A 241 -15.55 7.90 -1.04
CA ALA A 241 -15.70 9.04 -1.94
C ALA A 241 -14.33 9.68 -2.25
N PRO A 242 -14.03 10.00 -3.52
CA PRO A 242 -12.78 10.64 -3.90
C PRO A 242 -12.66 12.01 -3.21
N SER A 243 -11.44 12.41 -2.86
CA SER A 243 -11.20 13.76 -2.35
C SER A 243 -11.51 14.81 -3.44
N ILE A 244 -11.69 16.07 -3.04
CA ILE A 244 -11.93 17.20 -3.96
C ILE A 244 -10.86 17.24 -5.07
N THR A 245 -9.60 16.97 -4.70
CA THR A 245 -8.47 16.98 -5.63
C THR A 245 -8.44 15.78 -6.58
N GLN A 246 -9.13 14.68 -6.24
CA GLN A 246 -9.29 13.49 -7.09
C GLN A 246 -10.54 13.56 -7.97
N ALA A 247 -11.51 14.43 -7.66
CA ALA A 247 -12.74 14.63 -8.43
C ALA A 247 -12.57 15.60 -9.62
N THR A 248 -11.58 15.34 -10.50
CA THR A 248 -11.22 16.21 -11.64
C THR A 248 -12.31 16.29 -12.74
N GLY A 249 -13.24 15.32 -12.76
CA GLY A 249 -14.34 15.24 -13.73
C GLY A 249 -15.49 16.24 -13.54
N GLN A 250 -15.44 17.14 -12.54
CA GLN A 250 -16.53 18.09 -12.27
C GLN A 250 -16.26 19.48 -12.86
N ILE A 251 -17.21 20.04 -13.62
CA ILE A 251 -17.13 21.38 -14.23
C ILE A 251 -16.78 22.48 -13.21
N LYS A 252 -17.38 22.43 -12.02
CA LYS A 252 -17.13 23.42 -10.95
C LYS A 252 -15.67 23.40 -10.48
N SER A 253 -15.04 22.22 -10.46
CA SER A 253 -13.64 22.03 -10.05
C SER A 253 -12.69 22.82 -10.95
N PHE A 254 -12.84 22.69 -12.28
CA PHE A 254 -12.00 23.41 -13.23
C PHE A 254 -12.30 24.92 -13.26
N THR A 255 -13.58 25.31 -13.30
CA THR A 255 -13.97 26.73 -13.34
C THR A 255 -13.50 27.50 -12.10
N ASP A 256 -13.62 26.94 -10.90
CA ASP A 256 -13.13 27.58 -9.69
C ASP A 256 -11.60 27.64 -9.63
N ARG A 257 -10.89 26.62 -10.16
CA ARG A 257 -9.44 26.67 -10.32
C ARG A 257 -9.00 27.84 -11.22
N VAL A 258 -9.64 28.03 -12.37
CA VAL A 258 -9.33 29.17 -13.27
C VAL A 258 -9.61 30.52 -12.61
N LYS A 259 -10.70 30.64 -11.83
CA LYS A 259 -10.95 31.85 -11.02
C LYS A 259 -9.85 32.07 -9.98
N GLY A 260 -9.44 31.01 -9.28
CA GLY A 260 -8.33 31.05 -8.32
C GLY A 260 -7.03 31.52 -8.96
N MET A 261 -6.71 31.05 -10.17
CA MET A 261 -5.55 31.51 -10.93
C MET A 261 -5.60 33.01 -11.25
N LYS A 262 -6.74 33.50 -11.78
CA LYS A 262 -6.92 34.93 -12.06
C LYS A 262 -6.73 35.78 -10.80
N PHE A 263 -7.29 35.32 -9.68
CA PHE A 263 -7.16 35.99 -8.39
C PHE A 263 -5.70 36.03 -7.89
N ILE A 264 -4.95 34.93 -8.03
CA ILE A 264 -3.53 34.87 -7.62
C ILE A 264 -2.72 35.89 -8.42
N LEU A 265 -2.89 35.98 -9.74
CA LEU A 265 -2.16 36.95 -10.57
C LEU A 265 -2.46 38.40 -10.15
N GLU A 266 -3.72 38.72 -9.87
CA GLU A 266 -4.11 40.04 -9.34
C GLU A 266 -3.48 40.29 -7.96
N SER A 267 -3.47 39.28 -7.09
CA SER A 267 -2.95 39.39 -5.73
C SER A 267 -1.44 39.56 -5.68
N LEU A 268 -0.69 38.77 -6.45
CA LEU A 268 0.77 38.89 -6.54
C LEU A 268 1.17 40.29 -7.00
N LYS A 269 0.46 40.85 -7.98
CA LYS A 269 0.67 42.23 -8.43
C LYS A 269 0.31 43.25 -7.36
N LYS A 270 -0.80 43.06 -6.65
CA LYS A 270 -1.26 43.96 -5.58
C LYS A 270 -0.30 44.01 -4.40
N TYR A 271 0.31 42.88 -4.04
CA TYR A 271 1.24 42.76 -2.92
C TYR A 271 2.70 42.97 -3.30
N ASP A 272 2.97 43.48 -4.51
CA ASP A 272 4.32 43.75 -5.02
C ASP A 272 5.25 42.53 -4.91
N ALA A 273 4.70 41.34 -5.20
CA ALA A 273 5.47 40.10 -5.17
C ALA A 273 6.65 40.17 -6.15
N PRO A 274 7.80 39.57 -5.84
CA PRO A 274 8.95 39.56 -6.73
C PRO A 274 8.60 39.09 -8.14
N ARG A 275 9.20 39.71 -9.16
CA ARG A 275 8.91 39.37 -10.55
C ARG A 275 9.21 37.90 -10.87
N SER A 276 10.28 37.36 -10.29
CA SER A 276 10.63 35.94 -10.38
C SER A 276 9.50 35.02 -9.89
N ALA A 277 8.88 35.33 -8.76
CA ALA A 277 7.77 34.54 -8.22
C ALA A 277 6.48 34.68 -9.04
N GLN A 278 6.23 35.86 -9.61
CA GLN A 278 5.10 36.06 -10.54
C GLN A 278 5.27 35.23 -11.82
N ASP A 279 6.47 35.24 -12.39
CA ASP A 279 6.78 34.48 -13.60
C ASP A 279 6.76 32.97 -13.31
N GLU A 280 7.29 32.51 -12.16
CA GLU A 280 7.25 31.10 -11.73
C GLU A 280 5.82 30.60 -11.46
N GLN A 281 4.98 31.40 -10.79
CA GLN A 281 3.59 31.05 -10.57
C GLN A 281 2.81 30.98 -11.89
N LEU A 282 3.11 31.86 -12.85
CA LEU A 282 2.49 31.82 -14.16
C LEU A 282 2.94 30.61 -14.98
N HIS A 283 4.22 30.25 -14.90
CA HIS A 283 4.76 29.02 -15.47
C HIS A 283 4.01 27.79 -14.93
N LYS A 284 3.87 27.66 -13.60
CA LYS A 284 3.05 26.60 -12.98
C LYS A 284 1.61 26.58 -13.53
N MET A 285 0.97 27.74 -13.65
CA MET A 285 -0.42 27.81 -14.14
C MET A 285 -0.55 27.30 -15.57
N LEU A 286 0.38 27.72 -16.44
CA LEU A 286 0.36 27.42 -17.87
C LEU A 286 0.77 25.96 -18.16
N ASP A 287 1.69 25.41 -17.37
CA ASP A 287 2.26 24.09 -17.64
C ASP A 287 1.63 22.97 -16.79
N PHE A 288 0.98 23.30 -15.68
CA PHE A 288 0.39 22.33 -14.78
C PHE A 288 -1.10 22.58 -14.54
N ASP A 289 -1.50 23.74 -14.03
CA ASP A 289 -2.89 23.93 -13.56
C ASP A 289 -3.92 23.89 -14.68
N LEU A 290 -3.63 24.50 -15.84
CA LEU A 290 -4.52 24.47 -17.00
C LEU A 290 -4.60 23.08 -17.62
N THR A 291 -3.59 22.23 -17.41
CA THR A 291 -3.35 21.05 -18.25
C THR A 291 -3.94 19.77 -17.67
N ILE A 292 -4.32 19.80 -16.39
CA ILE A 292 -4.91 18.69 -15.64
C ILE A 292 -6.12 18.02 -16.34
N PRO A 293 -7.07 18.76 -16.97
CA PRO A 293 -8.19 18.13 -17.67
C PRO A 293 -7.81 17.49 -19.02
N PHE A 294 -6.61 17.76 -19.54
CA PHE A 294 -6.19 17.40 -20.90
C PHE A 294 -5.25 16.19 -20.97
N THR A 295 -5.02 15.48 -19.87
CA THR A 295 -4.36 14.17 -19.95
C THR A 295 -5.26 13.20 -20.74
N TYR A 296 -4.65 12.29 -21.49
CA TYR A 296 -5.36 11.35 -22.39
C TYR A 296 -6.59 10.71 -21.73
N ASP A 297 -6.39 10.16 -20.54
CA ASP A 297 -7.42 9.43 -19.79
C ASP A 297 -8.54 10.35 -19.29
N ASN A 298 -8.25 11.62 -19.01
CA ASN A 298 -9.23 12.58 -18.52
C ASN A 298 -10.05 13.19 -19.67
N TYR A 299 -9.41 13.62 -20.76
CA TYR A 299 -10.09 14.42 -21.79
C TYR A 299 -11.07 13.61 -22.65
N LEU A 300 -10.72 12.35 -22.96
CA LEU A 300 -11.55 11.51 -23.83
C LEU A 300 -12.90 11.17 -23.19
N VAL A 301 -12.94 11.05 -21.86
CA VAL A 301 -14.14 10.67 -21.11
C VAL A 301 -15.04 11.86 -20.77
N LEU A 302 -14.59 13.11 -20.98
CA LEU A 302 -15.43 14.29 -20.71
C LEU A 302 -16.56 14.41 -21.73
N ASP A 303 -17.75 14.76 -21.23
CA ASP A 303 -18.88 15.15 -22.07
C ASP A 303 -18.62 16.47 -22.82
N GLN A 304 -19.48 16.74 -23.79
CA GLN A 304 -19.34 17.91 -24.65
C GLN A 304 -19.54 19.23 -23.89
N ASP A 305 -20.45 19.27 -22.92
CA ASP A 305 -20.73 20.46 -22.12
C ASP A 305 -19.51 20.88 -21.29
N TYR A 306 -18.79 19.90 -20.72
CA TYR A 306 -17.56 20.18 -19.98
C TYR A 306 -16.44 20.62 -20.93
N LYS A 307 -16.28 19.98 -22.10
CA LYS A 307 -15.31 20.43 -23.12
C LYS A 307 -15.55 21.88 -23.56
N ASP A 308 -16.81 22.28 -23.71
CA ASP A 308 -17.21 23.66 -24.02
C ASP A 308 -16.83 24.64 -22.90
N VAL A 309 -17.06 24.27 -21.64
CA VAL A 309 -16.64 25.09 -20.49
C VAL A 309 -15.13 25.25 -20.46
N ILE A 310 -14.39 24.16 -20.65
CA ILE A 310 -12.94 24.20 -20.63
C ILE A 310 -12.40 25.15 -21.71
N TYR A 311 -12.91 25.01 -22.95
CA TYR A 311 -12.56 25.92 -24.04
C TYR A 311 -12.72 27.39 -23.65
N ARG A 312 -13.90 27.75 -23.10
CA ARG A 312 -14.21 29.13 -22.73
C ARG A 312 -13.34 29.66 -21.60
N GLU A 313 -13.14 28.88 -20.55
CA GLU A 313 -12.37 29.32 -19.38
C GLU A 313 -10.87 29.46 -19.68
N VAL A 314 -10.29 28.51 -20.44
CA VAL A 314 -8.88 28.60 -20.89
C VAL A 314 -8.71 29.79 -21.81
N LYS A 315 -9.56 29.95 -22.83
CA LYS A 315 -9.48 31.09 -23.75
C LYS A 315 -9.57 32.42 -22.99
N SER A 316 -10.52 32.54 -22.07
CA SER A 316 -10.68 33.72 -21.23
C SER A 316 -9.46 33.99 -20.34
N PHE A 317 -8.76 32.96 -19.87
CA PHE A 317 -7.53 33.13 -19.10
C PHE A 317 -6.37 33.61 -19.99
N LEU A 318 -6.18 32.99 -21.15
CA LEU A 318 -5.10 33.34 -22.09
C LEU A 318 -5.24 34.76 -22.63
N GLU A 319 -6.46 35.23 -22.93
CA GLU A 319 -6.74 36.60 -23.39
C GLU A 319 -6.37 37.69 -22.37
N MET A 320 -6.18 37.33 -21.10
CA MET A 320 -5.74 38.27 -20.06
C MET A 320 -4.21 38.47 -20.04
N LEU A 321 -3.44 37.59 -20.68
CA LEU A 321 -1.98 37.58 -20.58
C LEU A 321 -1.35 38.54 -21.58
N THR A 322 -0.32 39.27 -21.14
CA THR A 322 0.57 40.01 -22.05
C THR A 322 1.45 39.04 -22.85
N PRO A 323 2.02 39.45 -24.00
CA PRO A 323 2.93 38.59 -24.77
C PRO A 323 4.11 38.04 -23.95
N GLN A 324 4.66 38.84 -23.02
CA GLN A 324 5.75 38.39 -22.13
C GLN A 324 5.30 37.32 -21.12
N GLN A 325 4.06 37.44 -20.63
CA GLN A 325 3.44 36.48 -19.71
C GLN A 325 3.08 35.18 -20.44
N PHE A 326 2.53 35.27 -21.65
CA PHE A 326 2.28 34.11 -22.51
C PHE A 326 3.56 33.29 -22.77
N ASN A 327 4.70 33.96 -22.94
CA ASN A 327 6.00 33.33 -23.16
C ASN A 327 6.56 32.56 -21.96
N GLN A 328 5.90 32.61 -20.79
CA GLN A 328 6.29 31.79 -19.63
C GLN A 328 5.90 30.32 -19.78
N ALA A 329 4.86 29.98 -20.56
CA ALA A 329 4.53 28.58 -20.82
C ALA A 329 5.64 27.90 -21.61
N ARG A 330 5.89 26.60 -21.45
CA ARG A 330 6.83 25.88 -22.34
C ARG A 330 6.37 25.86 -23.80
N PHE A 331 7.32 25.72 -24.72
CA PHE A 331 7.12 25.83 -26.19
C PHE A 331 5.85 25.15 -26.70
N TRP A 332 5.62 23.92 -26.26
CA TRP A 332 4.52 23.12 -26.76
C TRP A 332 3.15 23.59 -26.25
N TYR A 333 3.06 24.04 -24.99
CA TYR A 333 1.87 24.71 -24.47
C TYR A 333 1.62 26.01 -25.23
N ARG A 334 2.66 26.78 -25.57
CA ARG A 334 2.52 27.98 -26.42
C ARG A 334 1.97 27.64 -27.81
N ALA A 335 2.37 26.53 -28.41
CA ALA A 335 1.81 26.07 -29.68
C ALA A 335 0.31 25.76 -29.56
N LEU A 336 -0.08 24.96 -28.56
CA LEU A 336 -1.49 24.63 -28.32
C LEU A 336 -2.32 25.87 -27.96
N TYR A 337 -1.81 26.77 -27.12
CA TYR A 337 -2.50 27.99 -26.70
C TYR A 337 -2.62 29.03 -27.83
N THR A 338 -1.68 29.07 -28.76
CA THR A 338 -1.78 29.90 -29.98
C THR A 338 -2.96 29.46 -30.85
N ILE A 339 -3.12 28.14 -31.05
CA ILE A 339 -4.30 27.58 -31.72
C ILE A 339 -5.57 27.96 -30.96
N TRP A 340 -5.57 27.82 -29.63
CA TRP A 340 -6.71 28.15 -28.78
C TRP A 340 -7.22 29.59 -28.92
N LEU A 341 -6.28 30.53 -29.06
CA LEU A 341 -6.55 31.96 -29.18
C LEU A 341 -7.06 32.33 -30.58
N ASN A 342 -6.48 31.76 -31.63
CA ASN A 342 -6.66 32.23 -33.00
C ASN A 342 -7.63 31.39 -33.83
N GLU A 343 -7.83 30.11 -33.49
CA GLU A 343 -8.61 29.18 -34.31
C GLU A 343 -10.07 29.02 -33.84
N PRO A 344 -10.99 28.66 -34.76
CA PRO A 344 -12.36 28.29 -34.45
C PRO A 344 -12.46 27.09 -33.49
N TYR A 345 -13.53 27.07 -32.68
CA TYR A 345 -13.77 26.07 -31.64
C TYR A 345 -13.54 24.61 -32.08
N ASN A 346 -14.04 24.21 -33.26
CA ASN A 346 -13.91 22.84 -33.76
C ASN A 346 -12.46 22.44 -34.05
N LEU A 347 -11.63 23.37 -34.51
CA LEU A 347 -10.21 23.11 -34.77
C LEU A 347 -9.41 23.04 -33.46
N VAL A 348 -9.75 23.89 -32.48
CA VAL A 348 -9.16 23.83 -31.14
C VAL A 348 -9.47 22.48 -30.47
N GLN A 349 -10.72 22.00 -30.58
CA GLN A 349 -11.10 20.68 -30.08
C GLN A 349 -10.31 19.54 -30.74
N GLN A 350 -10.07 19.62 -32.05
CA GLN A 350 -9.23 18.66 -32.76
C GLN A 350 -7.78 18.72 -32.30
N ALA A 351 -7.20 19.91 -32.13
CA ALA A 351 -5.85 20.08 -31.61
C ALA A 351 -5.71 19.49 -30.21
N ILE A 352 -6.65 19.74 -29.29
CA ILE A 352 -6.62 19.14 -27.93
C ILE A 352 -6.71 17.61 -28.01
N LEU A 353 -7.51 17.05 -28.93
CA LEU A 353 -7.58 15.61 -29.12
C LEU A 353 -6.25 15.04 -29.64
N THR A 354 -5.62 15.67 -30.62
CA THR A 354 -4.28 15.30 -31.11
C THR A 354 -3.26 15.37 -29.98
N TYR A 355 -3.34 16.41 -29.16
CA TYR A 355 -2.49 16.58 -27.99
C TYR A 355 -2.70 15.44 -26.97
N ALA A 356 -3.94 15.23 -26.54
CA ALA A 356 -4.32 14.21 -25.56
C ALA A 356 -3.91 12.83 -26.06
N LYS A 357 -4.17 12.52 -27.33
CA LYS A 357 -3.78 11.28 -28.01
C LYS A 357 -2.30 11.11 -28.19
N LYS A 358 -1.49 12.11 -27.82
CA LYS A 358 -0.05 12.04 -28.04
C LYS A 358 0.19 11.83 -29.54
N GLU A 359 -0.21 12.78 -30.39
CA GLU A 359 -0.09 12.71 -31.86
C GLU A 359 0.51 14.01 -32.47
N PHE A 360 1.15 14.87 -31.66
CA PHE A 360 1.81 16.11 -32.10
C PHE A 360 3.34 15.96 -32.13
N HIS A 361 4.09 16.73 -32.90
CA HIS A 361 5.56 16.61 -32.93
C HIS A 361 6.26 17.95 -32.67
N ILE A 362 7.42 17.89 -32.04
CA ILE A 362 8.34 19.02 -31.86
C ILE A 362 9.70 18.60 -32.36
N SER A 363 10.33 19.47 -33.15
CA SER A 363 11.67 19.27 -33.68
C SER A 363 12.54 20.47 -33.36
N PHE A 364 13.85 20.25 -33.23
CA PHE A 364 14.83 21.32 -33.07
C PHE A 364 15.65 21.49 -34.35
N ASN A 365 15.86 22.73 -34.78
CA ASN A 365 16.72 23.05 -35.91
C ASN A 365 18.08 23.58 -35.41
N PRO A 366 19.19 22.81 -35.54
CA PRO A 366 20.52 23.22 -35.07
C PRO A 366 21.06 24.50 -35.73
N LYS A 367 20.63 24.82 -36.95
CA LYS A 367 21.13 25.99 -37.69
C LYS A 367 20.49 27.29 -37.20
N THR A 368 19.18 27.27 -36.97
CA THR A 368 18.43 28.44 -36.50
C THR A 368 18.35 28.52 -34.98
N LYS A 369 18.66 27.42 -34.28
CA LYS A 369 18.53 27.26 -32.83
C LYS A 369 17.09 27.47 -32.35
N GLN A 370 16.12 27.04 -33.16
CA GLN A 370 14.71 27.19 -32.90
C GLN A 370 14.01 25.83 -32.85
N LEU A 371 13.03 25.72 -31.97
CA LEU A 371 12.04 24.66 -31.95
C LEU A 371 10.97 24.93 -33.00
N HIS A 372 10.42 23.85 -33.54
CA HIS A 372 9.31 23.87 -34.51
C HIS A 372 8.30 22.79 -34.14
N SER A 373 7.02 23.13 -34.13
CA SER A 373 5.93 22.17 -33.87
C SER A 373 5.15 21.84 -35.15
N SER A 374 4.64 20.61 -35.26
CA SER A 374 3.70 20.24 -36.34
C SER A 374 2.46 21.14 -36.40
N TYR A 375 2.06 21.75 -35.28
CA TYR A 375 0.98 22.73 -35.27
C TYR A 375 1.28 24.02 -36.05
N GLN A 376 2.54 24.43 -36.14
CA GLN A 376 2.92 25.58 -36.97
C GLN A 376 2.71 25.27 -38.46
N ASP A 377 2.88 24.01 -38.87
CA ASP A 377 2.63 23.56 -40.24
C ASP A 377 1.12 23.47 -40.53
N ASP A 378 0.35 22.93 -39.59
CA ASP A 378 -1.09 22.70 -39.74
C ASP A 378 -1.92 24.00 -39.71
N PHE A 379 -1.46 25.02 -38.96
CA PHE A 379 -2.22 26.24 -38.67
C PHE A 379 -1.52 27.56 -39.06
N ASP A 380 -0.34 27.50 -39.69
CA ASP A 380 0.38 28.66 -40.26
C ASP A 380 0.66 29.79 -39.25
N PHE A 381 1.47 29.50 -38.21
CA PHE A 381 1.95 30.50 -37.25
C PHE A 381 3.40 30.29 -36.82
N GLU A 382 4.01 31.35 -36.29
CA GLU A 382 5.40 31.34 -35.80
C GLU A 382 5.47 31.47 -34.28
N LEU A 383 6.46 30.81 -33.65
CA LEU A 383 6.69 30.88 -32.21
C LEU A 383 8.16 31.10 -31.84
N PRO A 384 8.44 31.93 -30.83
CA PRO A 384 9.80 32.08 -30.30
C PRO A 384 10.21 30.85 -29.49
N THR A 385 11.52 30.57 -29.51
CA THR A 385 12.20 29.59 -28.66
C THR A 385 12.98 30.30 -27.55
N PHE A 386 12.91 29.79 -26.33
CA PHE A 386 13.59 30.30 -25.16
C PHE A 386 14.41 29.21 -24.47
N LYS A 387 15.38 29.60 -23.63
CA LYS A 387 16.24 28.65 -22.93
C LYS A 387 15.47 27.69 -22.01
N HIS A 388 14.40 28.15 -21.37
CA HIS A 388 13.58 27.34 -20.45
C HIS A 388 12.70 26.30 -21.17
N ASP A 389 12.64 26.32 -22.51
CA ASP A 389 11.96 25.28 -23.28
C ASP A 389 12.70 23.93 -23.25
N PHE A 390 13.98 23.97 -22.87
CA PHE A 390 14.88 22.83 -22.87
C PHE A 390 15.05 22.30 -21.44
N GLU A 391 14.09 21.50 -20.97
CA GLU A 391 14.17 20.88 -19.63
C GLU A 391 15.35 19.91 -19.56
N SER A 392 16.23 20.08 -18.57
CA SER A 392 17.34 19.17 -18.33
C SER A 392 16.87 17.89 -17.66
N ARG A 393 17.48 16.78 -18.06
CA ARG A 393 17.17 15.44 -17.57
C ARG A 393 18.49 14.75 -17.27
N THR A 394 18.74 14.54 -15.99
CA THR A 394 19.94 13.85 -15.52
C THR A 394 19.57 12.54 -14.89
N ARG A 395 20.40 11.52 -15.08
CA ARG A 395 20.33 10.30 -14.30
C ARG A 395 21.72 9.87 -13.91
N LEU A 396 21.89 9.54 -12.64
CA LEU A 396 23.12 8.96 -12.13
C LEU A 396 23.05 7.43 -12.23
N TYR A 397 24.06 6.82 -12.84
CA TYR A 397 24.20 5.37 -12.97
C TYR A 397 25.18 4.78 -11.97
N GLU A 398 26.28 5.48 -11.72
CA GLU A 398 27.32 5.04 -10.80
C GLU A 398 28.01 6.24 -10.15
N VAL A 399 28.45 6.04 -8.90
CA VAL A 399 29.45 6.88 -8.24
C VAL A 399 30.45 5.96 -7.60
N LYS A 400 31.72 6.13 -7.97
CA LYS A 400 32.78 5.23 -7.56
C LYS A 400 33.99 6.02 -7.09
N GLN A 401 34.61 5.58 -6.01
CA GLN A 401 35.92 6.08 -5.61
C GLN A 401 36.97 5.07 -6.08
N GLU A 402 37.93 5.52 -6.89
CA GLU A 402 39.08 4.74 -7.33
C GLU A 402 40.35 5.58 -7.15
N ASP A 403 41.35 5.00 -6.48
CA ASP A 403 42.62 5.68 -6.20
C ASP A 403 42.44 7.09 -5.60
N ASN A 404 42.84 8.13 -6.35
CA ASN A 404 42.79 9.54 -5.93
C ASN A 404 41.65 10.34 -6.59
N VAL A 405 40.66 9.66 -7.20
CA VAL A 405 39.51 10.30 -7.87
C VAL A 405 38.18 9.66 -7.46
N VAL A 406 37.10 10.41 -7.61
CA VAL A 406 35.72 9.92 -7.59
C VAL A 406 35.16 10.08 -8.98
N THR A 407 34.67 8.99 -9.57
CA THR A 407 34.01 9.01 -10.87
C THR A 407 32.50 9.09 -10.71
N LEU A 408 31.84 9.89 -11.54
CA LEU A 408 30.39 9.92 -11.70
C LEU A 408 30.04 9.52 -13.12
N ASP A 409 29.23 8.49 -13.27
CA ASP A 409 28.73 8.02 -14.56
C ASP A 409 27.22 8.20 -14.60
N GLY A 410 26.72 8.77 -15.70
CA GLY A 410 25.32 9.11 -15.84
C GLY A 410 24.99 9.59 -17.25
N HIS A 411 23.77 10.09 -17.43
CA HIS A 411 23.41 10.85 -18.62
C HIS A 411 22.89 12.23 -18.27
N LEU A 412 23.09 13.18 -19.18
CA LEU A 412 22.49 14.51 -19.16
C LEU A 412 22.03 14.85 -20.57
N TYR A 413 20.74 14.93 -20.79
CA TYR A 413 20.19 15.45 -22.04
C TYR A 413 19.19 16.57 -21.75
N TYR A 414 18.91 17.36 -22.78
CA TYR A 414 17.93 18.44 -22.73
C TYR A 414 16.79 18.08 -23.68
N GLN A 415 15.55 18.23 -23.19
CA GLN A 415 14.37 17.85 -23.96
C GLN A 415 14.36 18.54 -25.34
N TYR A 416 14.05 17.78 -26.39
CA TYR A 416 13.99 18.20 -27.79
C TYR A 416 15.35 18.46 -28.48
N LEU A 417 16.49 18.38 -27.77
CA LEU A 417 17.81 18.54 -28.37
C LEU A 417 18.40 17.18 -28.80
N ASP A 418 18.22 16.85 -30.07
CA ASP A 418 18.90 15.68 -30.65
C ASP A 418 20.42 15.85 -30.62
N VAL A 419 21.13 14.89 -30.04
CA VAL A 419 22.59 14.79 -30.05
C VAL A 419 22.94 13.47 -30.74
N ASN A 420 23.16 13.58 -32.05
CA ASN A 420 23.40 12.44 -32.93
C ASN A 420 24.89 12.13 -33.07
N ASN A 421 25.78 13.06 -32.73
CA ASN A 421 27.23 12.89 -32.76
C ASN A 421 27.87 13.64 -31.58
N LEU A 422 29.09 13.25 -31.17
CA LEU A 422 29.84 13.98 -30.14
C LEU A 422 30.11 15.45 -30.52
N ASP A 423 30.28 15.75 -31.81
CA ASP A 423 30.53 17.12 -32.30
C ASP A 423 29.34 18.08 -32.07
N ASP A 424 28.15 17.55 -31.74
CA ASP A 424 26.99 18.35 -31.37
C ASP A 424 27.15 18.95 -29.94
N ILE A 425 28.06 18.38 -29.13
CA ILE A 425 28.45 18.86 -27.81
C ILE A 425 29.78 19.61 -27.94
N GLY A 426 29.79 20.88 -27.54
CA GLY A 426 30.98 21.71 -27.43
C GLY A 426 31.62 21.63 -26.04
N ASP A 427 32.16 22.75 -25.55
CA ASP A 427 32.82 22.81 -24.25
C ASP A 427 31.87 22.48 -23.09
N ALA A 428 32.39 21.74 -22.10
CA ALA A 428 31.69 21.42 -20.86
C ALA A 428 32.59 21.64 -19.64
N GLU A 429 31.98 22.08 -18.54
CA GLU A 429 32.63 22.41 -17.28
C GLU A 429 31.80 21.86 -16.10
N VAL A 430 32.48 21.43 -15.04
CA VAL A 430 31.86 21.03 -13.78
C VAL A 430 32.24 22.03 -12.69
N THR A 431 31.27 22.40 -11.85
CA THR A 431 31.48 23.31 -10.72
C THR A 431 30.85 22.74 -9.45
N PHE A 432 31.55 22.85 -8.32
CA PHE A 432 30.98 22.63 -6.99
C PHE A 432 30.22 23.85 -6.52
N VAL A 433 28.91 23.71 -6.31
CA VAL A 433 28.06 24.81 -5.85
C VAL A 433 27.36 24.48 -4.53
N ASN A 434 27.13 25.46 -3.67
CA ASN A 434 26.26 25.27 -2.50
C ASN A 434 24.77 25.29 -2.88
N LYS A 435 23.89 25.20 -1.88
CA LYS A 435 22.43 25.27 -2.06
C LYS A 435 21.94 26.60 -2.65
N TYR A 436 22.73 27.67 -2.57
CA TYR A 436 22.46 28.98 -3.19
C TYR A 436 23.01 29.09 -4.63
N GLY A 437 23.69 28.05 -5.13
CA GLY A 437 24.29 28.03 -6.47
C GLY A 437 25.66 28.71 -6.57
N GLU A 438 26.24 29.12 -5.45
CA GLU A 438 27.54 29.79 -5.38
C GLU A 438 28.68 28.77 -5.40
N THR A 439 29.77 29.08 -6.10
CA THR A 439 30.93 28.20 -6.16
C THR A 439 31.63 28.10 -4.81
N VAL A 440 31.73 26.89 -4.24
CA VAL A 440 32.30 26.66 -2.90
C VAL A 440 33.69 26.02 -2.89
N ALA A 441 34.11 25.45 -4.01
CA ALA A 441 35.44 24.88 -4.17
C ALA A 441 35.88 24.90 -5.64
N PRO A 442 37.19 24.99 -5.92
CA PRO A 442 37.70 24.79 -7.27
C PRO A 442 37.45 23.35 -7.74
N PHE A 443 37.20 23.19 -9.03
CA PHE A 443 37.13 21.89 -9.69
C PHE A 443 38.32 21.75 -10.64
N THR A 444 39.16 20.74 -10.41
CA THR A 444 40.38 20.45 -11.19
C THR A 444 40.28 19.14 -11.97
N GLY A 445 39.11 18.51 -11.92
CA GLY A 445 38.79 17.26 -12.59
C GLY A 445 38.49 17.38 -14.08
N SER A 446 37.80 16.37 -14.62
CA SER A 446 37.43 16.30 -16.02
C SER A 446 35.98 15.86 -16.22
N ILE A 447 35.40 16.20 -17.37
CA ILE A 447 34.12 15.68 -17.85
C ILE A 447 34.29 15.27 -19.31
N VAL A 448 33.83 14.07 -19.66
CA VAL A 448 33.80 13.58 -21.04
C VAL A 448 32.43 13.03 -21.38
N PHE A 449 32.04 13.19 -22.64
CA PHE A 449 30.80 12.63 -23.16
C PHE A 449 31.06 11.43 -24.06
N SER A 450 30.16 10.44 -24.03
CA SER A 450 30.26 9.24 -24.85
C SER A 450 28.88 8.73 -25.29
N GLU A 451 28.88 7.72 -26.17
CA GLU A 451 27.67 7.02 -26.56
C GLU A 451 27.10 6.24 -25.37
N ASP A 452 25.79 6.34 -25.13
CA ASP A 452 25.04 5.47 -24.23
C ASP A 452 23.86 4.82 -24.98
N PRO A 453 23.97 3.53 -25.35
CA PRO A 453 22.91 2.81 -26.04
C PRO A 453 21.70 2.53 -25.13
N ASN A 454 21.84 2.74 -23.81
CA ASN A 454 20.80 2.53 -22.81
C ASN A 454 20.02 3.79 -22.47
N ILE A 455 20.27 4.93 -23.14
CA ILE A 455 19.33 6.06 -23.17
C ILE A 455 18.10 5.61 -23.96
N THR A 456 17.37 4.71 -23.32
CA THR A 456 16.08 4.22 -23.75
C THR A 456 15.07 5.14 -23.18
N ALA A 457 14.13 5.42 -24.03
CA ALA A 457 13.19 6.45 -23.77
C ALA A 457 12.04 5.94 -22.87
N TYR A 458 12.15 6.18 -21.58
CA TYR A 458 11.06 6.94 -20.94
C TYR A 458 11.25 8.46 -21.19
N SER A 459 12.38 8.79 -21.82
CA SER A 459 13.09 10.06 -21.82
C SER A 459 13.51 10.55 -23.22
N GLY A 460 13.28 9.78 -24.31
CA GLY A 460 13.50 10.18 -25.74
C GLY A 460 12.52 9.62 -26.78
N PHE A 461 11.39 9.13 -26.29
CA PHE A 461 10.15 8.95 -27.00
C PHE A 461 9.34 10.08 -26.40
N ASP A 462 9.02 11.05 -27.21
CA ASP A 462 8.12 12.10 -26.79
C ASP A 462 6.79 11.44 -26.37
N ASN A 463 6.10 12.06 -25.43
CA ASN A 463 4.77 11.67 -24.98
C ASN A 463 3.75 11.93 -26.11
N THR A 464 4.09 11.59 -27.35
CA THR A 464 3.44 11.99 -28.59
C THR A 464 3.36 10.87 -29.62
N GLN A 465 3.50 9.62 -29.18
CA GLN A 465 3.21 8.48 -30.03
C GLN A 465 2.40 7.42 -29.28
N THR A 466 1.21 7.11 -29.81
CA THR A 466 0.37 5.98 -29.39
C THR A 466 0.90 4.63 -29.89
N LYS A 467 1.86 4.63 -30.83
CA LYS A 467 2.56 3.44 -31.33
C LYS A 467 4.07 3.69 -31.34
N VAL A 468 4.81 2.89 -30.58
CA VAL A 468 6.27 2.96 -30.51
C VAL A 468 6.87 2.22 -31.71
N GLU A 469 7.14 2.93 -32.80
CA GLU A 469 7.83 2.38 -33.98
C GLU A 469 9.30 2.89 -34.08
N ALA A 470 9.61 4.11 -33.61
CA ALA A 470 10.97 4.69 -33.54
C ALA A 470 11.07 5.89 -32.56
N PRO A 471 12.26 6.24 -32.03
CA PRO A 471 12.46 7.40 -31.14
C PRO A 471 12.06 8.71 -31.80
N ALA A 472 11.37 9.59 -31.05
CA ALA A 472 11.04 10.94 -31.53
C ALA A 472 12.25 11.89 -31.46
N HIS A 473 13.19 11.58 -30.55
CA HIS A 473 14.44 12.31 -30.35
C HIS A 473 15.59 11.34 -30.13
N HIS A 474 16.80 11.75 -30.53
CA HIS A 474 18.01 10.94 -30.43
C HIS A 474 19.00 11.57 -29.45
N TYR A 475 19.23 10.91 -28.31
CA TYR A 475 20.13 11.41 -27.26
C TYR A 475 21.41 10.57 -27.12
N GLN A 476 21.83 9.89 -28.19
CA GLN A 476 22.83 8.81 -28.15
C GLN A 476 24.14 9.19 -27.47
N TYR A 477 24.61 10.43 -27.60
CA TYR A 477 25.92 10.86 -27.08
C TYR A 477 25.87 11.66 -25.78
N ASN A 478 24.82 11.47 -24.97
CA ASN A 478 24.62 12.22 -23.71
C ASN A 478 25.09 11.48 -22.45
N HIS A 479 25.85 10.39 -22.57
CA HIS A 479 26.55 9.82 -21.42
C HIS A 479 27.57 10.83 -20.91
N TYR A 480 27.59 11.15 -19.62
CA TYR A 480 28.71 11.87 -19.02
C TYR A 480 29.52 10.92 -18.14
N HIS A 481 30.84 11.12 -18.15
CA HIS A 481 31.76 10.58 -17.16
C HIS A 481 32.53 11.75 -16.56
N ILE A 482 32.38 11.97 -15.25
CA ILE A 482 33.05 13.04 -14.51
C ILE A 482 34.09 12.42 -13.59
N GLU A 483 35.34 12.86 -13.69
CA GLU A 483 36.39 12.52 -12.74
C GLU A 483 36.62 13.67 -11.77
N ILE A 484 36.52 13.39 -10.48
CA ILE A 484 36.65 14.37 -9.40
C ILE A 484 37.88 14.04 -8.56
N PRO A 485 38.96 14.86 -8.59
CA PRO A 485 40.08 14.69 -7.69
C PRO A 485 39.66 14.76 -6.22
N LEU A 486 40.14 13.81 -5.40
CA LEU A 486 39.83 13.79 -3.96
C LEU A 486 40.31 15.06 -3.24
N THR A 487 41.34 15.72 -3.74
CA THR A 487 41.84 17.00 -3.23
C THR A 487 40.75 18.08 -3.27
N ASP A 488 39.90 18.08 -4.30
CA ASP A 488 38.85 19.08 -4.44
C ASP A 488 37.75 18.83 -3.40
N LEU A 489 37.42 17.56 -3.14
CA LEU A 489 36.44 17.17 -2.11
C LEU A 489 36.93 17.49 -0.69
N THR A 490 38.24 17.42 -0.43
CA THR A 490 38.80 17.84 0.86
C THR A 490 38.86 19.36 1.04
N ALA A 491 38.73 20.14 -0.04
CA ALA A 491 38.64 21.60 0.03
C ALA A 491 37.24 22.09 0.42
N LEU A 492 36.24 21.22 0.40
CA LEU A 492 34.87 21.56 0.78
C LEU A 492 34.81 22.05 2.24
N THR A 493 34.06 23.12 2.46
CA THR A 493 33.79 23.69 3.80
C THR A 493 32.32 23.57 4.20
N GLU A 494 31.46 23.26 3.23
CA GLU A 494 30.03 23.04 3.34
C GLU A 494 29.59 21.99 2.29
N PRO A 495 28.35 21.46 2.34
CA PRO A 495 27.85 20.54 1.32
C PRO A 495 27.88 21.16 -0.08
N ALA A 496 28.37 20.42 -1.07
CA ALA A 496 28.48 20.85 -2.45
C ALA A 496 27.70 19.97 -3.43
N TYR A 497 26.90 20.59 -4.29
CA TYR A 497 26.20 20.00 -5.41
C TYR A 497 27.07 20.02 -6.68
N ILE A 498 26.82 19.08 -7.58
CA ILE A 498 27.53 18.98 -8.87
C ILE A 498 26.72 19.69 -9.95
N LYS A 499 27.22 20.83 -10.43
CA LYS A 499 26.64 21.55 -11.56
C LYS A 499 27.46 21.28 -12.82
N ILE A 500 26.81 20.85 -13.89
CA ILE A 500 27.38 20.66 -15.22
C ILE A 500 26.92 21.84 -16.09
N SER A 501 27.87 22.56 -16.68
CA SER A 501 27.61 23.58 -17.71
C SER A 501 28.14 23.05 -19.04
N GLN A 502 27.32 23.00 -20.09
CA GLN A 502 27.75 22.48 -21.39
C GLN A 502 27.20 23.31 -22.56
N VAL A 503 27.91 23.28 -23.69
CA VAL A 503 27.46 23.86 -24.94
C VAL A 503 26.87 22.75 -25.82
N VAL A 504 25.59 22.83 -26.19
CA VAL A 504 24.96 21.88 -27.15
C VAL A 504 24.43 22.67 -28.34
N HIS A 505 24.81 22.29 -29.56
CA HIS A 505 24.46 23.04 -30.78
C HIS A 505 24.79 24.55 -30.68
N GLY A 506 25.87 24.90 -29.96
CA GLY A 506 26.26 26.28 -29.71
C GLY A 506 25.35 27.05 -28.74
N MET A 507 24.55 26.37 -27.91
CA MET A 507 23.75 26.93 -26.81
C MET A 507 24.36 26.55 -25.47
N SER A 508 24.61 27.54 -24.60
CA SER A 508 25.08 27.30 -23.23
C SER A 508 23.91 26.97 -22.30
N LEU A 509 23.95 25.75 -21.76
CA LEU A 509 22.94 25.14 -20.89
C LEU A 509 23.61 24.62 -19.61
N GLN A 510 22.85 24.51 -18.53
CA GLN A 510 23.34 24.06 -17.23
C GLN A 510 22.35 23.14 -16.52
N ALA A 511 22.86 22.17 -15.78
CA ALA A 511 22.06 21.26 -14.96
C ALA A 511 22.79 20.91 -13.67
N ILE A 512 22.04 20.71 -12.58
CA ILE A 512 22.54 20.05 -11.37
C ILE A 512 22.33 18.56 -11.56
N VAL A 513 23.30 17.74 -11.16
CA VAL A 513 23.15 16.28 -11.17
C VAL A 513 22.06 15.87 -10.18
N THR A 514 20.95 15.36 -10.70
CA THR A 514 19.81 14.85 -9.93
C THR A 514 19.51 13.40 -10.30
N GLU A 515 18.41 12.89 -9.75
CA GLU A 515 17.93 11.51 -9.81
C GLU A 515 18.90 10.54 -9.12
N PRO A 516 18.46 9.90 -8.03
CA PRO A 516 19.36 9.09 -7.23
C PRO A 516 19.72 7.80 -7.97
N LEU A 517 20.83 7.17 -7.57
CA LEU A 517 21.19 5.85 -8.06
C LEU A 517 20.00 4.88 -7.89
N PRO A 518 19.70 4.02 -8.88
CA PRO A 518 18.56 3.10 -8.79
C PRO A 518 18.59 2.22 -7.53
N GLY A 519 17.48 2.20 -6.79
CA GLY A 519 17.31 1.43 -5.55
C GLY A 519 16.62 2.25 -4.45
N ASP A 520 16.34 1.60 -3.33
CA ASP A 520 15.54 2.19 -2.24
C ASP A 520 16.39 2.91 -1.16
N ASP A 521 17.73 2.85 -1.26
CA ASP A 521 18.67 3.51 -0.34
C ASP A 521 19.38 4.70 -1.02
N PRO A 522 19.68 5.80 -0.28
CA PRO A 522 20.56 6.85 -0.78
C PRO A 522 21.97 6.28 -0.96
N ARG A 523 22.28 5.86 -2.18
CA ARG A 523 23.63 5.51 -2.64
C ARG A 523 24.17 6.70 -3.41
N PRO A 524 25.39 7.15 -3.13
CA PRO A 524 26.54 6.28 -2.89
C PRO A 524 26.98 6.23 -1.42
N GLU A 525 27.88 5.30 -1.11
CA GLU A 525 28.47 5.21 0.23
C GLU A 525 29.55 6.28 0.44
N GLY A 526 29.74 6.70 1.69
CA GLY A 526 30.84 7.59 2.04
C GLY A 526 32.18 6.87 2.08
N PHE A 527 33.26 7.60 1.86
CA PHE A 527 34.63 7.07 1.78
C PHE A 527 35.61 8.00 2.49
N MET A 528 36.78 7.45 2.86
CA MET A 528 37.83 8.19 3.56
C MET A 528 38.77 8.91 2.57
N VAL A 529 39.12 10.14 2.91
CA VAL A 529 40.17 10.91 2.23
C VAL A 529 41.09 11.53 3.28
N GLY A 530 42.27 10.91 3.48
CA GLY A 530 43.15 11.27 4.60
C GLY A 530 42.44 11.03 5.95
N ASP A 531 42.28 12.08 6.74
CA ASP A 531 41.56 12.06 8.02
C ASP A 531 40.08 12.43 7.92
N ASP A 532 39.60 12.76 6.72
CA ASP A 532 38.23 13.25 6.50
C ASP A 532 37.33 12.15 5.92
N PHE A 533 36.06 12.20 6.27
CA PHE A 533 35.04 11.31 5.71
C PHE A 533 34.16 12.10 4.73
N ILE A 534 34.19 11.70 3.46
CA ILE A 534 33.40 12.33 2.39
C ILE A 534 32.16 11.49 2.14
N VAL A 535 30.99 12.14 2.16
CA VAL A 535 29.69 11.51 1.99
C VAL A 535 28.99 12.06 0.77
N PRO A 536 28.86 11.29 -0.32
CA PRO A 536 27.87 11.58 -1.33
C PRO A 536 26.48 11.22 -0.79
N GLY A 537 25.50 12.07 -1.02
CA GLY A 537 24.13 11.87 -0.60
C GLY A 537 23.18 12.70 -1.45
N TYR A 538 21.93 12.78 -1.04
CA TYR A 538 20.90 13.52 -1.78
C TYR A 538 20.16 14.50 -0.90
N SER A 539 19.68 15.58 -1.51
CA SER A 539 18.61 16.41 -0.95
C SER A 539 17.23 15.71 -1.06
N SER A 540 16.19 16.30 -0.46
CA SER A 540 14.80 15.80 -0.50
C SER A 540 14.23 15.64 -1.92
N ASP A 541 14.69 16.48 -2.85
CA ASP A 541 14.35 16.46 -4.28
C ASP A 541 15.38 15.70 -5.14
N TRP A 542 16.26 14.95 -4.51
CA TRP A 542 17.24 14.06 -5.14
C TRP A 542 18.41 14.71 -5.91
N ARG A 543 18.86 15.91 -5.53
CA ARG A 543 20.12 16.47 -6.05
C ARG A 543 21.31 15.81 -5.37
N LEU A 544 22.28 15.35 -6.16
CA LEU A 544 23.51 14.76 -5.65
C LEU A 544 24.35 15.84 -4.94
N LYS A 545 24.70 15.59 -3.68
CA LYS A 545 25.59 16.45 -2.88
C LYS A 545 26.72 15.67 -2.23
N PHE A 546 27.90 16.27 -2.17
CA PHE A 546 29.04 15.79 -1.39
C PHE A 546 29.14 16.60 -0.10
N THR A 547 29.18 15.92 1.03
CA THR A 547 29.38 16.52 2.35
C THR A 547 30.68 16.01 2.94
N ARG A 548 31.54 16.92 3.38
CA ARG A 548 32.79 16.59 4.08
C ARG A 548 32.57 16.63 5.59
N TYR A 549 32.96 15.57 6.28
CA TYR A 549 33.00 15.49 7.73
C TYR A 549 34.46 15.35 8.18
N PRO A 550 35.12 16.45 8.60
CA PRO A 550 36.53 16.39 8.98
C PRO A 550 36.71 15.63 10.29
N LYS A 551 37.66 14.68 10.32
CA LYS A 551 37.95 13.82 11.49
C LYS A 551 36.69 13.15 12.07
N ALA A 552 35.74 12.77 11.21
CA ALA A 552 34.57 12.04 11.66
C ALA A 552 34.98 10.71 12.30
N PRO A 553 34.27 10.25 13.35
CA PRO A 553 34.51 8.93 13.88
C PRO A 553 34.09 7.88 12.86
N VAL A 554 35.01 7.01 12.44
CA VAL A 554 34.81 6.10 11.30
C VAL A 554 35.24 4.67 11.65
N VAL A 555 34.43 3.69 11.24
CA VAL A 555 34.81 2.27 11.18
C VAL A 555 35.68 2.04 9.96
N VAL A 556 36.97 1.80 10.18
CA VAL A 556 37.98 1.59 9.11
C VAL A 556 38.04 0.13 8.68
N SER A 557 37.87 -0.80 9.62
CA SER A 557 37.77 -2.22 9.30
C SER A 557 36.99 -2.97 10.37
N SER A 558 36.44 -4.12 9.97
CA SER A 558 35.89 -5.09 10.90
C SER A 558 36.43 -6.49 10.58
N ARG A 559 36.80 -7.24 11.61
CA ARG A 559 37.24 -8.63 11.45
C ARG A 559 36.63 -9.51 12.52
N TYR A 560 36.39 -10.76 12.17
CA TYR A 560 35.99 -11.76 13.13
C TYR A 560 37.21 -12.56 13.62
N TYR A 561 37.40 -12.63 14.94
CA TYR A 561 38.52 -13.33 15.58
C TYR A 561 38.14 -13.83 16.98
N ASN A 562 38.51 -15.07 17.34
CA ASN A 562 38.24 -15.69 18.64
C ASN A 562 36.79 -15.53 19.13
N ASN A 563 35.82 -15.83 18.27
CA ASN A 563 34.40 -15.67 18.56
C ASN A 563 33.89 -14.24 18.77
N ASN A 564 34.67 -13.23 18.38
CA ASN A 564 34.31 -11.82 18.54
C ASN A 564 34.49 -11.01 17.25
N TYR A 565 33.59 -10.05 17.04
CA TYR A 565 33.83 -8.95 16.11
C TYR A 565 34.78 -7.96 16.74
N ILE A 566 35.83 -7.63 15.99
CA ILE A 566 36.82 -6.62 16.33
C ILE A 566 36.71 -5.51 15.30
N TRP A 567 36.24 -4.35 15.74
CA TRP A 567 36.14 -3.14 14.93
C TRP A 567 37.33 -2.24 15.18
N GLN A 568 37.93 -1.73 14.11
CA GLN A 568 38.93 -0.69 14.18
C GLN A 568 38.27 0.64 13.87
N LEU A 569 38.30 1.56 14.84
CA LEU A 569 37.70 2.89 14.72
C LEU A 569 38.79 3.96 14.71
N THR A 570 38.60 5.03 13.94
CA THR A 570 39.44 6.24 13.95
C THR A 570 38.64 7.46 14.43
N HIS A 571 39.34 8.48 14.93
CA HIS A 571 38.78 9.76 15.38
C HIS A 571 37.59 9.63 16.36
N THR A 572 37.61 8.61 17.22
CA THR A 572 36.55 8.36 18.22
C THR A 572 36.68 9.25 19.44
N LYS A 573 35.54 9.68 20.01
CA LYS A 573 35.48 10.28 21.34
C LYS A 573 35.79 9.26 22.44
N ALA A 574 35.83 9.70 23.70
CA ALA A 574 36.26 8.86 24.84
C ALA A 574 35.48 7.54 25.00
N HIS A 575 34.19 7.54 24.64
CA HIS A 575 33.27 6.42 24.81
C HIS A 575 32.63 6.02 23.48
N VAL A 576 32.36 4.72 23.32
CA VAL A 576 31.70 4.14 22.14
C VAL A 576 30.61 3.18 22.59
N ALA A 577 29.43 3.26 21.97
CA ALA A 577 28.27 2.42 22.28
C ALA A 577 27.54 1.99 21.00
N LEU A 578 26.81 0.88 21.06
CA LEU A 578 25.73 0.55 20.13
C LEU A 578 24.42 1.16 20.66
N TRP A 579 23.69 1.84 19.80
CA TRP A 579 22.38 2.43 20.06
C TRP A 579 21.29 1.59 19.43
N ASP A 580 20.36 1.13 20.25
CA ASP A 580 19.09 0.57 19.82
C ASP A 580 18.04 1.66 19.88
N ASP A 581 17.68 2.13 18.69
CA ASP A 581 16.68 3.18 18.52
C ASP A 581 15.28 2.72 18.92
N ALA A 582 14.97 1.42 18.79
CA ALA A 582 13.65 0.90 19.14
C ALA A 582 13.41 0.89 20.66
N ASN A 583 14.45 0.56 21.43
CA ASN A 583 14.35 0.49 22.90
C ASN A 583 15.01 1.68 23.61
N GLN A 584 15.51 2.66 22.86
CA GLN A 584 16.22 3.83 23.36
C GLN A 584 17.33 3.43 24.36
N ARG A 585 18.14 2.44 23.99
CA ARG A 585 19.14 1.82 24.88
C ARG A 585 20.55 1.84 24.28
N TYR A 586 21.52 2.17 25.13
CA TYR A 586 22.96 2.07 24.82
C TYR A 586 23.54 0.74 25.31
N LEU A 587 24.34 0.09 24.47
CA LEU A 587 25.21 -1.03 24.83
C LEU A 587 26.68 -0.58 24.66
N PRO A 588 27.40 -0.31 25.76
CA PRO A 588 28.80 0.10 25.71
C PRO A 588 29.68 -0.93 25.01
N VAL A 589 30.61 -0.47 24.18
CA VAL A 589 31.57 -1.35 23.49
C VAL A 589 32.91 -1.33 24.22
N VAL A 590 33.55 -2.49 24.34
CA VAL A 590 34.81 -2.63 25.08
C VAL A 590 35.99 -2.26 24.18
N ARG A 591 36.79 -1.27 24.61
CA ARG A 591 38.00 -0.84 23.91
C ARG A 591 39.22 -1.66 24.34
N GLN A 592 39.97 -2.19 23.37
CA GLN A 592 41.27 -2.83 23.55
C GLN A 592 42.29 -2.25 22.55
N GLY A 593 42.96 -1.15 22.95
CA GLY A 593 43.85 -0.41 22.06
C GLY A 593 43.09 0.43 21.02
N GLN A 594 43.34 0.17 19.74
CA GLN A 594 42.62 0.75 18.59
C GLN A 594 41.38 -0.07 18.20
N ASN A 595 41.17 -1.21 18.87
CA ASN A 595 40.11 -2.16 18.57
C ASN A 595 38.96 -2.04 19.56
N TYR A 596 37.76 -2.32 19.08
CA TYR A 596 36.51 -2.32 19.85
C TYR A 596 35.79 -3.65 19.66
N THR A 597 35.24 -4.21 20.73
CA THR A 597 34.57 -5.52 20.75
C THR A 597 33.30 -5.50 21.60
N ILE A 598 32.32 -6.34 21.26
CA ILE A 598 31.14 -6.58 22.10
C ILE A 598 31.56 -7.28 23.38
N SER A 599 31.04 -6.85 24.54
CA SER A 599 31.30 -7.53 25.80
C SER A 599 30.71 -8.95 25.79
N GLU A 600 31.29 -9.86 26.57
CA GLU A 600 30.80 -11.25 26.67
C GLU A 600 29.35 -11.32 27.20
N ALA A 601 28.94 -10.35 28.04
CA ALA A 601 27.58 -10.24 28.56
C ALA A 601 26.58 -9.72 27.51
N ASP A 602 27.01 -8.84 26.60
CA ASP A 602 26.14 -8.30 25.55
C ASP A 602 26.00 -9.27 24.36
N GLN A 603 26.93 -10.22 24.19
CA GLN A 603 26.80 -11.30 23.20
C GLN A 603 25.59 -12.18 23.47
N SER A 604 25.31 -12.50 24.73
CA SER A 604 24.07 -13.20 25.11
C SER A 604 22.82 -12.38 24.80
N PHE A 605 22.88 -11.05 24.95
CA PHE A 605 21.75 -10.16 24.67
C PHE A 605 21.43 -10.05 23.17
N LEU A 606 22.45 -10.18 22.30
CA LEU A 606 22.27 -10.23 20.84
C LEU A 606 21.82 -11.61 20.32
N GLY A 607 21.88 -12.65 21.15
CA GLY A 607 21.60 -14.05 20.80
C GLY A 607 20.29 -14.62 21.36
N GLU A 608 19.44 -13.82 22.01
CA GLU A 608 18.11 -14.26 22.44
C GLU A 608 17.21 -14.52 21.21
N ALA A 609 16.56 -15.68 21.19
CA ALA A 609 15.67 -16.10 20.11
C ALA A 609 14.37 -15.26 20.13
N ASP A 610 14.40 -14.09 19.50
CA ASP A 610 13.21 -13.30 19.22
C ASP A 610 12.64 -13.70 17.84
N PRO A 611 11.37 -14.16 17.74
CA PRO A 611 10.70 -14.40 16.47
C PRO A 611 10.68 -13.17 15.53
N ASN A 612 10.93 -11.97 16.06
CA ASN A 612 11.03 -10.70 15.33
C ASN A 612 12.50 -10.22 15.11
N ALA A 613 13.50 -11.12 15.16
CA ALA A 613 14.95 -10.85 15.23
C ALA A 613 15.64 -9.89 14.22
N LYS A 614 14.90 -9.18 13.34
CA LYS A 614 15.48 -8.12 12.50
C LYS A 614 15.71 -6.86 13.33
N ARG A 615 16.87 -6.75 14.00
CA ARG A 615 17.26 -5.54 14.76
C ARG A 615 18.48 -4.85 14.15
N TRP A 616 18.45 -3.52 14.16
CA TRP A 616 19.46 -2.62 13.61
C TRP A 616 20.02 -1.77 14.74
N TRP A 617 21.33 -1.82 14.95
CA TRP A 617 21.99 -1.09 16.03
C TRP A 617 22.99 -0.09 15.46
N GLN A 618 22.88 1.19 15.81
CA GLN A 618 23.77 2.24 15.30
C GLN A 618 24.97 2.42 16.22
N LEU A 619 26.19 2.48 15.66
CA LEU A 619 27.37 2.75 16.47
C LEU A 619 27.49 4.28 16.71
N ILE A 620 27.72 4.68 17.95
CA ILE A 620 27.82 6.09 18.37
C ILE A 620 28.99 6.33 19.32
N THR A 621 29.44 7.59 19.45
CA THR A 621 30.56 7.97 20.32
C THR A 621 30.28 9.26 21.11
N THR A 622 30.78 9.37 22.34
CA THR A 622 30.66 10.57 23.20
C THR A 622 31.91 10.80 24.07
N ASP A 623 32.12 12.03 24.54
CA ASP A 623 33.10 12.35 25.59
C ASP A 623 32.49 12.32 27.00
N ASP A 624 31.16 12.45 27.12
CA ASP A 624 30.44 12.45 28.40
C ASP A 624 29.28 11.43 28.37
N LEU A 625 29.37 10.41 29.23
CA LEU A 625 28.34 9.37 29.35
C LEU A 625 27.03 9.88 29.98
N SER A 626 27.07 11.01 30.67
CA SER A 626 25.89 11.60 31.34
C SER A 626 25.09 12.55 30.44
N ASP A 627 25.67 12.98 29.32
CA ASP A 627 25.03 13.85 28.33
C ASP A 627 24.73 13.11 27.04
N VAL A 628 23.54 12.51 26.98
CA VAL A 628 23.02 11.78 25.81
C VAL A 628 22.88 12.63 24.54
N THR A 629 22.90 13.96 24.65
CA THR A 629 22.78 14.85 23.48
C THR A 629 24.11 15.05 22.74
N SER A 630 25.23 14.69 23.37
CA SER A 630 26.59 14.87 22.83
C SER A 630 27.09 13.71 21.95
N TYR A 631 26.29 12.65 21.80
CA TYR A 631 26.65 11.49 20.99
C TYR A 631 26.69 11.82 19.51
N GLU A 632 27.79 11.43 18.87
CA GLU A 632 27.99 11.51 17.43
C GLU A 632 27.82 10.12 16.80
N LYS A 633 27.21 10.06 15.62
CA LYS A 633 27.05 8.82 14.87
C LYS A 633 28.37 8.43 14.22
N ILE A 634 28.76 7.17 14.39
CA ILE A 634 29.95 6.62 13.74
C ILE A 634 29.61 6.26 12.29
N ARG A 635 30.52 6.62 11.38
CA ARG A 635 30.41 6.39 9.94
C ARG A 635 31.19 5.16 9.53
N MET A 636 30.97 4.63 8.33
CA MET A 636 31.69 3.44 7.84
C MET A 636 32.36 3.77 6.49
N SER A 637 33.66 3.48 6.37
CA SER A 637 34.48 3.95 5.25
C SER A 637 34.28 3.22 3.94
N GLN A 638 33.82 1.96 3.98
CA GLN A 638 33.49 1.11 2.83
C GLN A 638 32.57 -0.02 3.31
N GLN A 639 31.66 -0.54 2.48
CA GLN A 639 31.04 -1.84 2.69
C GLN A 639 32.08 -2.97 2.76
N GLN A 640 32.49 -3.32 3.99
CA GLN A 640 33.02 -4.65 4.27
C GLN A 640 31.86 -5.53 4.73
N ILE A 641 31.23 -6.21 3.77
CA ILE A 641 30.59 -7.49 4.09
C ILE A 641 31.76 -8.41 4.47
N ALA A 642 32.04 -8.54 5.76
CA ALA A 642 33.09 -9.42 6.22
C ALA A 642 32.84 -10.82 5.66
N ALA A 643 33.90 -11.47 5.14
CA ALA A 643 33.78 -12.81 4.56
C ALA A 643 33.13 -13.73 5.61
N PRO A 644 32.03 -14.44 5.25
CA PRO A 644 31.17 -15.10 6.22
C PRO A 644 31.83 -16.37 6.72
N GLN A 645 32.72 -16.25 7.69
CA GLN A 645 33.19 -17.39 8.46
C GLN A 645 33.17 -17.02 9.94
N SER A 646 32.23 -17.67 10.64
CA SER A 646 31.87 -17.66 12.08
C SER A 646 31.19 -16.38 12.58
N ILE A 647 29.89 -16.37 12.95
CA ILE A 647 29.20 -17.13 14.03
C ILE A 647 28.06 -18.04 13.50
N GLY A 648 27.75 -19.11 14.23
CA GLY A 648 26.56 -19.95 14.01
C GLY A 648 25.27 -19.18 14.32
N ALA A 649 24.33 -19.24 13.38
CA ALA A 649 23.01 -18.60 13.34
C ALA A 649 22.99 -17.09 12.96
N ASN A 650 22.84 -16.83 11.65
CA ASN A 650 21.96 -15.79 11.08
C ASN A 650 22.23 -14.30 11.37
N MET A 651 23.49 -13.88 11.44
CA MET A 651 23.84 -12.46 11.51
C MET A 651 24.40 -11.97 10.16
N SER A 652 23.92 -10.80 9.72
CA SER A 652 24.63 -9.99 8.73
C SER A 652 25.64 -9.12 9.50
N ILE A 653 26.69 -8.68 8.83
CA ILE A 653 27.79 -7.96 9.47
C ILE A 653 27.70 -6.52 8.97
N PHE A 654 27.93 -5.56 9.88
CA PHE A 654 27.82 -4.11 9.70
C PHE A 654 27.53 -3.65 8.27
N HIS A 655 26.35 -3.09 8.06
CA HIS A 655 26.00 -2.43 6.82
C HIS A 655 26.00 -0.91 7.05
N VAL A 656 26.10 -0.16 5.95
CA VAL A 656 25.94 1.28 5.97
C VAL A 656 24.50 1.58 5.61
N SER A 657 23.74 2.21 6.51
CA SER A 657 22.44 2.82 6.18
C SER A 657 22.47 4.29 6.57
N ASN A 658 21.97 5.17 5.69
CA ASN A 658 22.04 6.62 5.88
C ASN A 658 23.43 7.13 6.29
N HIS A 659 24.48 6.52 5.72
CA HIS A 659 25.89 6.81 6.01
C HIS A 659 26.32 6.52 7.46
N VAL A 660 25.55 5.77 8.25
CA VAL A 660 25.85 5.38 9.63
C VAL A 660 26.27 3.90 9.69
N ALA A 661 27.32 3.61 10.45
CA ALA A 661 27.73 2.24 10.75
C ALA A 661 26.66 1.55 11.59
N THR A 662 26.00 0.54 11.02
CA THR A 662 24.87 -0.13 11.67
C THR A 662 25.05 -1.64 11.64
N LEU A 663 24.87 -2.30 12.78
CA LEU A 663 24.90 -3.76 12.90
C LEU A 663 23.49 -4.30 12.64
N ALA A 664 23.30 -5.10 11.58
CA ALA A 664 22.04 -5.78 11.27
C ALA A 664 22.17 -7.30 11.38
N ILE A 665 21.27 -7.94 12.11
CA ILE A 665 21.23 -9.40 12.25
C ILE A 665 20.21 -9.94 11.22
N SER A 666 20.65 -10.50 10.08
CA SER A 666 19.76 -10.99 8.97
C SER A 666 20.31 -12.22 8.19
N TRP A 667 19.51 -12.79 7.27
CA TRP A 667 19.74 -14.06 6.55
C TRP A 667 20.27 -13.89 5.10
N GLU A 668 21.09 -14.82 4.58
CA GLU A 668 21.60 -14.88 3.18
C GLU A 668 20.62 -15.57 2.21
N TYR A 669 20.39 -15.02 1.00
CA TYR A 669 19.32 -15.48 0.08
C TYR A 669 19.78 -15.87 -1.35
N PRO A 670 18.99 -16.66 -2.11
CA PRO A 670 19.20 -16.95 -3.54
C PRO A 670 18.73 -15.75 -4.38
N ILE A 671 19.56 -15.34 -5.34
CA ILE A 671 19.35 -14.08 -6.08
C ILE A 671 19.11 -14.35 -7.57
N VAL A 672 17.97 -13.92 -8.11
CA VAL A 672 17.67 -13.99 -9.55
C VAL A 672 18.70 -13.20 -10.34
N LYS A 673 19.18 -13.82 -11.42
CA LYS A 673 20.06 -13.24 -12.44
C LYS A 673 19.26 -12.83 -13.68
N SER A 674 18.31 -13.67 -14.11
CA SER A 674 17.47 -13.41 -15.26
C SER A 674 16.16 -14.20 -15.17
N PHE A 675 15.12 -13.65 -15.81
CA PHE A 675 13.82 -14.28 -15.97
C PHE A 675 13.37 -14.02 -17.41
N SER A 676 13.00 -15.08 -18.15
CA SER A 676 12.40 -14.97 -19.48
C SER A 676 11.16 -15.85 -19.62
N VAL A 677 10.27 -15.50 -20.56
CA VAL A 677 9.08 -16.27 -20.94
C VAL A 677 9.10 -16.49 -22.44
N ASP A 678 8.87 -17.73 -22.86
CA ASP A 678 8.83 -18.16 -24.26
C ASP A 678 7.62 -19.08 -24.47
N ASP A 679 6.69 -18.67 -25.35
CA ASP A 679 5.33 -19.21 -25.47
C ASP A 679 4.64 -19.34 -24.10
N ASN A 680 4.52 -20.59 -23.60
CA ASN A 680 3.91 -20.94 -22.32
C ASN A 680 4.95 -21.42 -21.29
N THR A 681 6.24 -21.11 -21.43
CA THR A 681 7.31 -21.57 -20.53
C THR A 681 8.12 -20.42 -19.94
N ALA A 682 8.20 -20.34 -18.62
CA ALA A 682 9.07 -19.43 -17.87
C ALA A 682 10.43 -20.08 -17.54
N LYS A 683 11.52 -19.33 -17.71
CA LYS A 683 12.90 -19.72 -17.37
C LYS A 683 13.48 -18.73 -16.37
N ILE A 684 14.02 -19.23 -15.26
CA ILE A 684 14.59 -18.43 -14.18
C ILE A 684 16.04 -18.88 -13.92
N GLN A 685 16.99 -17.95 -13.98
CA GLN A 685 18.38 -18.18 -13.58
C GLN A 685 18.67 -17.46 -12.25
N PHE A 686 19.40 -18.08 -11.33
CA PHE A 686 19.71 -17.50 -10.01
C PHE A 686 21.09 -17.92 -9.44
N TRP A 687 21.63 -17.07 -8.58
CA TRP A 687 22.92 -17.24 -7.91
C TRP A 687 22.77 -17.80 -6.49
N LEU A 688 23.68 -18.71 -6.11
CA LEU A 688 23.93 -19.12 -4.72
C LEU A 688 25.28 -18.61 -4.23
N GLY A 689 25.29 -17.99 -3.04
CA GLY A 689 26.43 -17.31 -2.40
C GLY A 689 26.81 -17.90 -1.03
N GLY A 690 27.70 -17.22 -0.29
CA GLY A 690 28.06 -17.58 1.09
C GLY A 690 28.34 -19.07 1.32
N TRP A 691 27.60 -19.66 2.26
CA TRP A 691 27.63 -21.08 2.57
C TRP A 691 26.71 -21.93 1.67
N THR A 692 25.70 -21.33 1.01
CA THR A 692 24.75 -22.06 0.13
C THR A 692 25.39 -22.50 -1.19
N LYS A 693 26.56 -21.95 -1.55
CA LYS A 693 27.35 -22.36 -2.73
C LYS A 693 27.78 -23.83 -2.76
N THR A 694 27.81 -24.53 -1.61
CA THR A 694 28.19 -25.95 -1.54
C THR A 694 27.02 -26.91 -1.85
N ALA A 695 25.88 -26.37 -2.29
CA ALA A 695 24.71 -27.14 -2.67
C ALA A 695 25.00 -28.24 -3.71
N LEU A 696 24.49 -29.44 -3.44
CA LEU A 696 24.51 -30.57 -4.35
C LEU A 696 23.37 -30.47 -5.38
N SER A 697 22.19 -30.08 -4.93
CA SER A 697 21.01 -29.86 -5.79
C SER A 697 20.17 -28.69 -5.26
N ALA A 698 19.39 -28.11 -6.16
CA ALA A 698 18.43 -27.05 -5.85
C ALA A 698 17.12 -27.33 -6.61
N LYS A 699 15.99 -26.97 -6.00
CA LYS A 699 14.64 -27.18 -6.52
C LYS A 699 13.83 -25.91 -6.31
N LEU A 700 13.15 -25.43 -7.34
CA LEU A 700 12.17 -24.36 -7.23
C LEU A 700 10.82 -24.96 -6.82
N THR A 701 10.21 -24.41 -5.78
CA THR A 701 8.86 -24.73 -5.31
C THR A 701 8.07 -23.44 -5.18
N PHE A 702 6.75 -23.51 -5.26
CA PHE A 702 5.89 -22.38 -4.93
C PHE A 702 5.32 -22.61 -3.53
N ALA A 703 5.64 -21.72 -2.60
CA ALA A 703 5.37 -21.90 -1.18
C ALA A 703 3.88 -21.98 -0.83
N ALA A 704 3.01 -21.47 -1.71
CA ALA A 704 1.70 -21.00 -1.29
C ALA A 704 0.60 -22.08 -1.15
N ASP A 705 0.58 -23.19 -1.92
CA ASP A 705 -0.75 -23.80 -2.18
C ASP A 705 -0.93 -25.31 -1.98
N GLY A 706 0.04 -26.06 -1.46
CA GLY A 706 -0.13 -27.52 -1.34
C GLY A 706 -0.26 -28.27 -2.69
N LEU A 707 -0.26 -27.56 -3.81
CA LEU A 707 0.00 -28.10 -5.14
C LEU A 707 1.50 -28.31 -5.27
N SER A 708 1.94 -29.57 -5.23
CA SER A 708 3.35 -29.99 -5.19
C SER A 708 4.08 -29.81 -6.53
N ASN A 709 3.87 -28.69 -7.21
CA ASN A 709 4.59 -28.36 -8.44
C ASN A 709 6.00 -27.92 -8.09
N SER A 710 6.97 -28.62 -8.65
CA SER A 710 8.34 -28.42 -8.26
C SER A 710 9.29 -28.72 -9.40
N TYR A 711 10.24 -27.81 -9.61
CA TYR A 711 11.06 -27.78 -10.80
C TYR A 711 12.51 -27.91 -10.39
N ARG A 712 13.18 -28.95 -10.89
CA ARG A 712 14.60 -29.19 -10.56
C ARG A 712 15.45 -28.14 -11.28
N ALA A 713 16.32 -27.47 -10.54
CA ALA A 713 17.27 -26.53 -11.12
C ALA A 713 18.50 -27.27 -11.68
N LYS A 714 19.01 -26.80 -12.81
CA LYS A 714 20.25 -27.23 -13.45
C LYS A 714 21.39 -26.29 -13.06
N LYS A 715 22.51 -26.83 -12.57
CA LYS A 715 23.73 -26.06 -12.28
C LYS A 715 24.44 -25.69 -13.59
N LEU A 716 24.72 -24.40 -13.81
CA LEU A 716 25.34 -23.89 -15.03
C LEU A 716 26.85 -23.65 -14.90
N THR A 717 27.34 -23.27 -13.71
CA THR A 717 28.77 -23.03 -13.45
C THR A 717 29.36 -24.03 -12.46
N HIS A 718 30.64 -24.37 -12.61
CA HIS A 718 31.36 -25.32 -11.74
C HIS A 718 32.65 -24.71 -11.18
N GLY A 719 32.96 -24.95 -9.90
CA GLY A 719 34.24 -24.53 -9.29
C GLY A 719 34.14 -24.20 -7.80
N PHE A 720 35.18 -24.52 -7.03
CA PHE A 720 35.24 -24.29 -5.58
C PHE A 720 35.58 -22.80 -5.30
N GLY A 721 34.79 -22.13 -4.45
CA GLY A 721 35.07 -20.76 -4.00
C GLY A 721 34.32 -19.62 -4.72
N LYS A 722 33.80 -19.83 -5.94
CA LYS A 722 33.01 -18.82 -6.69
C LYS A 722 31.48 -19.00 -6.46
N ARG A 723 30.70 -17.93 -6.65
CA ARG A 723 29.22 -17.99 -6.71
C ARG A 723 28.79 -19.03 -7.75
N GLN A 724 27.72 -19.76 -7.48
CA GLN A 724 27.21 -20.81 -8.37
C GLN A 724 25.95 -20.33 -9.09
N LEU A 725 25.92 -20.41 -10.43
CA LEU A 725 24.74 -20.12 -11.25
C LEU A 725 23.89 -21.37 -11.44
N TRP A 726 22.58 -21.22 -11.29
CA TRP A 726 21.58 -22.25 -11.50
C TRP A 726 20.46 -21.74 -12.40
N GLU A 727 19.76 -22.65 -13.06
CA GLU A 727 18.64 -22.37 -13.97
C GLU A 727 17.49 -23.34 -13.74
N VAL A 728 16.25 -22.85 -13.82
CA VAL A 728 15.04 -23.66 -13.73
C VAL A 728 14.03 -23.24 -14.80
N SER A 729 13.33 -24.21 -15.39
CA SER A 729 12.31 -24.00 -16.43
C SER A 729 10.97 -24.59 -15.98
N MET A 730 9.88 -23.87 -16.19
CA MET A 730 8.52 -24.26 -15.81
C MET A 730 7.46 -23.78 -16.82
N PRO A 731 6.38 -24.52 -17.07
CA PRO A 731 5.23 -24.01 -17.84
C PRO A 731 4.58 -22.81 -17.14
N LEU A 732 3.69 -22.04 -17.78
CA LEU A 732 2.83 -20.98 -17.19
C LEU A 732 1.33 -21.31 -17.29
N SER A 733 1.00 -22.45 -17.89
CA SER A 733 -0.35 -23.02 -18.01
C SER A 733 -0.70 -24.04 -16.91
N PHE A 734 0.16 -24.17 -15.89
CA PHE A 734 0.11 -25.28 -14.95
C PHE A 734 -0.68 -24.92 -13.69
N GLY A 735 -1.92 -25.37 -13.64
CA GLY A 735 -2.75 -25.28 -12.44
C GLY A 735 -3.45 -23.94 -12.27
N GLN A 736 -4.51 -23.99 -11.46
CA GLN A 736 -5.34 -22.85 -11.11
C GLN A 736 -4.79 -22.25 -9.81
N TYR A 737 -3.99 -21.19 -9.90
CA TYR A 737 -3.49 -20.46 -8.72
C TYR A 737 -4.55 -19.49 -8.20
N ARG A 738 -5.77 -20.02 -8.03
CA ARG A 738 -6.93 -19.29 -7.53
C ARG A 738 -6.61 -18.83 -6.11
N ASP A 739 -6.79 -17.53 -5.88
CA ASP A 739 -6.78 -16.88 -4.56
C ASP A 739 -5.41 -16.53 -3.93
N VAL A 740 -4.28 -16.81 -4.60
CA VAL A 740 -2.99 -16.28 -4.14
C VAL A 740 -2.76 -14.90 -4.74
N ALA A 741 -2.78 -13.89 -3.88
CA ALA A 741 -2.45 -12.52 -4.29
C ALA A 741 -1.06 -12.45 -4.95
N LEU A 742 -0.12 -13.30 -4.51
CA LEU A 742 1.29 -13.32 -4.89
C LEU A 742 1.90 -14.73 -4.70
N LEU A 743 2.23 -15.46 -5.77
CA LEU A 743 2.96 -16.73 -5.70
C LEU A 743 4.43 -16.47 -5.46
N HIS A 744 4.98 -17.06 -4.41
CA HIS A 744 6.38 -16.93 -4.05
C HIS A 744 7.17 -18.16 -4.49
N PRO A 745 8.10 -18.03 -5.45
CA PRO A 745 9.05 -19.09 -5.72
C PRO A 745 10.04 -19.18 -4.56
N GLU A 746 10.26 -20.37 -4.06
CA GLU A 746 11.26 -20.71 -3.07
C GLU A 746 12.26 -21.71 -3.66
N ILE A 747 13.49 -21.65 -3.17
CA ILE A 747 14.52 -22.62 -3.50
C ILE A 747 14.74 -23.52 -2.29
N SER A 748 14.45 -24.82 -2.46
CA SER A 748 14.92 -25.87 -1.54
C SER A 748 16.31 -26.34 -1.97
N ILE A 749 17.26 -26.33 -1.05
CA ILE A 749 18.68 -26.60 -1.33
C ILE A 749 19.16 -27.79 -0.51
N HIS A 750 19.82 -28.75 -1.17
CA HIS A 750 20.33 -29.96 -0.53
C HIS A 750 21.86 -30.00 -0.41
N PHE A 751 22.35 -30.55 0.71
CA PHE A 751 23.78 -30.62 1.06
C PHE A 751 24.21 -32.04 1.45
N LEU A 752 25.54 -32.26 1.51
CA LEU A 752 26.10 -33.58 1.90
C LEU A 752 26.12 -33.80 3.42
N ARG A 753 26.31 -32.74 4.22
CA ARG A 753 26.57 -32.81 5.68
C ARG A 753 25.82 -31.75 6.49
N ARG A 754 24.73 -31.20 5.94
CA ARG A 754 23.91 -30.17 6.57
C ARG A 754 22.46 -30.44 6.21
N ASP A 755 21.55 -30.10 7.11
CA ASP A 755 20.13 -30.22 6.87
C ASP A 755 19.70 -29.35 5.68
N ASP A 756 18.72 -29.86 4.96
CA ASP A 756 18.08 -29.15 3.86
C ASP A 756 17.33 -27.94 4.41
N PHE A 757 17.28 -26.87 3.64
CA PHE A 757 16.45 -25.72 3.97
C PHE A 757 15.86 -25.11 2.70
N THR A 758 14.75 -24.42 2.91
CA THR A 758 13.98 -23.72 1.87
C THR A 758 14.03 -22.24 2.17
N MET A 759 14.22 -21.42 1.14
CA MET A 759 14.27 -19.96 1.28
C MET A 759 13.66 -19.29 0.05
N PRO A 760 13.05 -18.10 0.20
CA PRO A 760 12.45 -17.37 -0.91
C PRO A 760 13.49 -17.03 -1.97
N LEU A 761 13.13 -17.20 -3.23
CA LEU A 761 13.88 -16.69 -4.35
C LEU A 761 13.68 -15.17 -4.42
N ARG A 762 14.77 -14.41 -4.53
CA ARG A 762 14.71 -12.94 -4.45
C ARG A 762 15.33 -12.30 -5.66
N TRP A 763 14.82 -11.15 -6.07
CA TRP A 763 15.45 -10.35 -7.10
C TRP A 763 16.72 -9.71 -6.57
N GLY A 764 17.78 -9.70 -7.39
CA GLY A 764 19.01 -8.97 -7.09
C GLY A 764 18.87 -7.48 -7.33
N LYS A 765 19.89 -6.69 -6.96
CA LYS A 765 19.94 -5.24 -7.20
C LYS A 765 20.05 -4.82 -8.69
N SER A 766 19.82 -5.74 -9.63
CA SER A 766 19.93 -5.53 -11.09
C SER A 766 18.57 -5.26 -11.72
N VAL A 767 18.54 -4.57 -12.86
CA VAL A 767 17.32 -4.36 -13.66
C VAL A 767 16.99 -5.65 -14.43
N HIS A 768 15.73 -6.07 -14.39
CA HIS A 768 15.26 -7.29 -15.07
C HIS A 768 14.11 -6.94 -16.01
N GLU A 769 14.18 -7.40 -17.26
CA GLU A 769 13.23 -7.02 -18.32
C GLU A 769 11.78 -7.34 -18.01
N LEU A 770 11.50 -8.37 -17.18
CA LEU A 770 10.14 -8.81 -16.85
C LEU A 770 9.67 -8.35 -15.47
N LEU A 771 10.46 -7.58 -14.74
CA LEU A 771 10.04 -7.06 -13.45
C LEU A 771 8.92 -6.04 -13.63
N ASN A 772 7.84 -6.19 -12.85
CA ASN A 772 6.62 -5.38 -12.90
C ASN A 772 5.91 -5.38 -14.27
N LYS A 773 5.98 -6.51 -14.99
CA LYS A 773 5.28 -6.68 -16.27
C LYS A 773 4.15 -7.69 -16.15
N THR A 774 3.06 -7.38 -16.87
CA THR A 774 1.94 -8.31 -17.08
C THR A 774 2.07 -8.96 -18.44
N ILE A 775 1.91 -10.27 -18.50
CA ILE A 775 2.02 -11.07 -19.72
C ILE A 775 0.66 -11.77 -19.97
N PRO A 776 -0.05 -11.45 -21.06
CA PRO A 776 -1.31 -12.10 -21.40
C PRO A 776 -1.05 -13.51 -21.95
N MET A 777 -1.85 -14.49 -21.50
CA MET A 777 -1.76 -15.91 -21.87
C MET A 777 -3.17 -16.51 -21.97
N GLY A 778 -3.79 -16.44 -23.15
CA GLY A 778 -5.18 -16.87 -23.35
C GLY A 778 -6.18 -15.96 -22.62
N GLN A 779 -7.02 -16.53 -21.75
CA GLN A 779 -7.96 -15.77 -20.88
C GLN A 779 -7.31 -15.31 -19.55
N LEU A 780 -6.00 -15.54 -19.37
CA LEU A 780 -5.24 -15.25 -18.16
C LEU A 780 -4.24 -14.10 -18.40
N GLU A 781 -3.93 -13.36 -17.36
CA GLU A 781 -2.88 -12.35 -17.30
C GLU A 781 -1.93 -12.70 -16.14
N TRP A 782 -0.64 -12.84 -16.41
CA TRP A 782 0.39 -13.13 -15.42
C TRP A 782 1.21 -11.88 -15.10
N LEU A 783 1.12 -11.38 -13.87
CA LEU A 783 1.98 -10.33 -13.34
C LEU A 783 3.25 -10.95 -12.76
N ILE A 784 4.41 -10.48 -13.21
CA ILE A 784 5.72 -10.81 -12.67
C ILE A 784 6.19 -9.58 -11.90
N SER A 785 6.41 -9.71 -10.59
CA SER A 785 6.69 -8.58 -9.72
C SER A 785 7.56 -8.97 -8.52
N THR A 786 7.67 -8.04 -7.58
CA THR A 786 8.41 -8.12 -6.33
C THR A 786 7.48 -7.90 -5.14
N ASP A 787 7.76 -8.58 -4.03
CA ASP A 787 7.28 -8.11 -2.72
C ASP A 787 8.34 -7.15 -2.14
N ASP A 788 8.03 -5.86 -2.15
CA ASP A 788 8.95 -4.77 -1.80
C ASP A 788 9.12 -4.55 -0.29
N LYS A 789 8.49 -5.38 0.54
CA LYS A 789 8.55 -5.30 2.01
C LYS A 789 9.89 -5.74 2.61
N GLU A 790 10.84 -6.24 1.82
CA GLU A 790 12.10 -6.77 2.30
C GLU A 790 13.33 -6.35 1.46
N GLU A 791 14.47 -6.18 2.12
CA GLU A 791 15.79 -5.72 1.60
C GLU A 791 16.26 -6.38 0.29
N HIS A 792 15.79 -7.61 0.03
CA HIS A 792 16.01 -8.35 -1.19
C HIS A 792 14.64 -8.83 -1.68
N ARG A 793 14.00 -8.02 -2.51
CA ARG A 793 12.61 -8.18 -2.91
C ARG A 793 12.25 -9.63 -3.31
N LYS A 794 11.27 -10.25 -2.65
CA LYS A 794 10.89 -11.65 -2.99
C LYS A 794 10.32 -11.68 -4.40
N VAL A 795 10.67 -12.71 -5.18
CA VAL A 795 10.03 -12.91 -6.47
C VAL A 795 8.56 -13.22 -6.24
N VAL A 796 7.71 -12.60 -7.05
CA VAL A 796 6.28 -12.78 -6.98
C VAL A 796 5.70 -12.98 -8.37
N LEU A 797 4.85 -13.99 -8.52
CA LEU A 797 4.04 -14.21 -9.71
C LEU A 797 2.57 -14.15 -9.32
N ARG A 798 1.75 -13.38 -10.04
CA ARG A 798 0.30 -13.35 -9.80
C ARG A 798 -0.43 -13.68 -11.08
N GLN A 799 -1.39 -14.57 -11.01
CA GLN A 799 -2.29 -14.89 -12.10
C GLN A 799 -3.63 -14.16 -11.89
N ASN A 800 -4.11 -13.45 -12.91
CA ASN A 800 -5.46 -12.88 -12.96
C ASN A 800 -6.20 -13.41 -14.19
N THR A 801 -7.53 -13.38 -14.17
CA THR A 801 -8.35 -13.57 -15.37
C THR A 801 -8.54 -12.21 -16.07
N ASN A 802 -8.58 -12.17 -17.40
CA ASN A 802 -8.78 -10.95 -18.21
C ASN A 802 -10.22 -10.38 -18.09
N ARG A 803 -10.62 -9.95 -16.89
CA ARG A 803 -11.92 -9.34 -16.61
C ARG A 803 -11.89 -7.86 -16.93
N GLU A 804 -13.01 -7.36 -17.44
CA GLU A 804 -13.37 -5.95 -17.36
C GLU A 804 -13.68 -5.58 -15.91
N GLY A 805 -12.62 -5.41 -15.10
CA GLY A 805 -12.66 -4.67 -13.86
C GLY A 805 -12.28 -3.22 -14.15
N PHE A 806 -12.86 -2.28 -13.40
CA PHE A 806 -12.50 -0.87 -13.48
C PHE A 806 -11.07 -0.69 -12.96
N ARG A 807 -10.14 -0.42 -13.88
CA ARG A 807 -8.70 -0.36 -13.61
C ARG A 807 -8.33 0.91 -12.85
N ASP A 808 -9.01 2.01 -13.14
CA ASP A 808 -8.74 3.32 -12.55
C ASP A 808 -9.89 3.85 -11.70
N MET A 809 -9.57 4.70 -10.72
CA MET A 809 -10.55 5.33 -9.84
C MET A 809 -11.52 6.23 -10.61
N ALA A 810 -11.06 6.89 -11.69
CA ALA A 810 -11.90 7.71 -12.55
C ALA A 810 -12.97 6.87 -13.25
N ASP A 811 -12.61 5.70 -13.80
CA ASP A 811 -13.55 4.77 -14.42
C ASP A 811 -14.56 4.23 -13.41
N LYS A 812 -14.11 3.91 -12.19
CA LYS A 812 -15.01 3.52 -11.10
C LYS A 812 -16.01 4.64 -10.83
N VAL A 813 -15.54 5.86 -10.58
CA VAL A 813 -16.40 7.01 -10.28
C VAL A 813 -17.35 7.32 -11.44
N ALA A 814 -16.87 7.28 -12.69
CA ALA A 814 -17.71 7.48 -13.87
C ALA A 814 -18.77 6.38 -14.00
N PHE A 815 -18.39 5.11 -13.83
CA PHE A 815 -19.31 3.98 -13.79
C PHE A 815 -20.37 4.13 -12.69
N TRP A 816 -19.97 4.58 -11.50
CA TRP A 816 -20.89 4.85 -10.39
C TRP A 816 -21.86 5.98 -10.73
N GLN A 817 -21.32 7.11 -11.19
CA GLN A 817 -22.11 8.31 -11.53
C GLN A 817 -23.05 8.10 -12.72
N THR A 818 -22.76 7.10 -13.57
CA THR A 818 -23.51 6.80 -14.79
C THR A 818 -24.22 5.45 -14.68
N ASP A 819 -23.59 4.38 -15.15
CA ASP A 819 -24.17 3.04 -15.33
C ASP A 819 -24.83 2.50 -14.05
N TYR A 820 -24.15 2.50 -12.90
CA TYR A 820 -24.72 1.92 -11.68
C TYR A 820 -25.88 2.74 -11.12
N LEU A 821 -25.75 4.08 -11.04
CA LEU A 821 -26.86 4.93 -10.62
C LEU A 821 -28.05 4.83 -11.58
N GLU A 822 -27.81 4.67 -12.89
CA GLU A 822 -28.86 4.39 -13.86
C GLU A 822 -29.48 3.00 -13.64
N TYR A 823 -28.70 1.97 -13.35
CA TYR A 823 -29.22 0.64 -13.01
C TYR A 823 -30.07 0.66 -11.73
N LEU A 824 -29.71 1.48 -10.74
CA LEU A 824 -30.51 1.68 -9.52
C LEU A 824 -31.86 2.34 -9.79
N LYS A 825 -31.95 3.22 -10.81
CA LYS A 825 -33.21 3.83 -11.24
C LYS A 825 -34.11 2.87 -12.02
N GLN A 826 -33.54 1.83 -12.61
CA GLN A 826 -34.30 0.84 -13.37
C GLN A 826 -35.15 -0.08 -12.47
N PRO A 827 -36.22 -0.68 -13.02
CA PRO A 827 -37.03 -1.66 -12.30
C PRO A 827 -36.21 -2.85 -11.82
N LEU A 828 -36.53 -3.33 -10.62
CA LEU A 828 -35.96 -4.57 -10.10
C LEU A 828 -36.33 -5.77 -10.98
N LEU A 829 -35.41 -6.71 -11.07
CA LEU A 829 -35.60 -8.04 -11.62
C LEU A 829 -36.25 -8.90 -10.54
N ASN A 830 -37.59 -8.86 -10.49
CA ASN A 830 -38.38 -9.50 -9.43
C ASN A 830 -38.15 -11.02 -9.31
N ASN A 831 -37.79 -11.67 -10.43
CA ASN A 831 -37.54 -13.11 -10.47
C ASN A 831 -36.04 -13.45 -10.48
N THR A 832 -35.15 -12.57 -10.01
CA THR A 832 -33.71 -12.85 -9.99
C THR A 832 -33.20 -13.03 -8.57
N VAL A 833 -32.48 -14.14 -8.36
CA VAL A 833 -31.82 -14.48 -7.10
C VAL A 833 -30.32 -14.53 -7.31
N VAL A 834 -29.60 -13.70 -6.55
CA VAL A 834 -28.14 -13.64 -6.56
C VAL A 834 -27.60 -14.45 -5.38
N TYR A 835 -26.72 -15.40 -5.66
CA TYR A 835 -26.09 -16.27 -4.67
C TYR A 835 -24.61 -15.94 -4.55
N SER A 836 -24.10 -15.89 -3.33
CA SER A 836 -22.68 -15.93 -3.04
C SER A 836 -22.45 -16.84 -1.84
N SER A 837 -21.38 -17.62 -1.84
CA SER A 837 -21.00 -18.44 -0.69
C SER A 837 -19.52 -18.28 -0.42
N LEU A 838 -19.15 -18.09 0.84
CA LEU A 838 -17.76 -17.95 1.30
C LEU A 838 -17.00 -16.91 0.46
N TRP A 839 -17.57 -15.71 0.35
CA TRP A 839 -17.04 -14.60 -0.47
C TRP A 839 -16.90 -14.92 -1.97
N GLY A 840 -17.56 -15.98 -2.46
CA GLY A 840 -17.50 -16.44 -3.84
C GLY A 840 -16.32 -17.36 -4.16
N ASP A 841 -15.65 -17.93 -3.16
CA ASP A 841 -14.57 -18.92 -3.37
C ASP A 841 -15.09 -20.17 -4.10
N LYS A 842 -16.30 -20.63 -3.73
CA LYS A 842 -17.01 -21.75 -4.37
C LYS A 842 -18.52 -21.54 -4.29
N PHE A 843 -19.29 -22.26 -5.10
CA PHE A 843 -20.76 -22.31 -4.97
C PHE A 843 -21.19 -23.56 -4.16
N GLY A 844 -21.55 -23.36 -2.90
CA GLY A 844 -21.86 -24.46 -1.97
C GLY A 844 -22.68 -24.00 -0.76
N ASP A 845 -22.69 -24.81 0.30
CA ASP A 845 -23.25 -24.48 1.63
C ASP A 845 -24.75 -24.12 1.60
N ASN A 846 -25.24 -23.32 2.56
CA ASN A 846 -26.63 -22.88 2.66
C ASN A 846 -27.15 -22.21 1.37
N PRO A 847 -26.38 -21.33 0.69
CA PRO A 847 -26.82 -20.73 -0.58
C PRO A 847 -27.11 -21.76 -1.67
N LYS A 848 -26.27 -22.80 -1.79
CA LYS A 848 -26.50 -23.88 -2.77
C LYS A 848 -27.73 -24.72 -2.43
N ALA A 849 -27.97 -25.01 -1.15
CA ALA A 849 -29.16 -25.76 -0.73
C ALA A 849 -30.46 -24.99 -1.06
N ILE A 850 -30.48 -23.68 -0.83
CA ILE A 850 -31.61 -22.80 -1.21
C ILE A 850 -31.80 -22.79 -2.73
N TYR A 851 -30.71 -22.67 -3.50
CA TYR A 851 -30.74 -22.77 -4.96
C TYR A 851 -31.34 -24.10 -5.43
N ASP A 852 -30.85 -25.22 -4.90
CA ASP A 852 -31.29 -26.56 -5.28
C ASP A 852 -32.78 -26.76 -4.97
N TYR A 853 -33.24 -26.26 -3.82
CA TYR A 853 -34.66 -26.28 -3.44
C TYR A 853 -35.52 -25.44 -4.40
N LEU A 854 -35.13 -24.19 -4.69
CA LEU A 854 -35.87 -23.33 -5.60
C LEU A 854 -35.98 -23.95 -7.00
N GLN A 855 -34.87 -24.47 -7.53
CA GLN A 855 -34.83 -25.14 -8.84
C GLN A 855 -35.71 -26.39 -8.91
N ALA A 856 -35.74 -27.19 -7.84
CA ALA A 856 -36.55 -28.40 -7.79
C ALA A 856 -38.06 -28.11 -7.76
N HIS A 857 -38.48 -26.94 -7.26
CA HIS A 857 -39.88 -26.61 -7.03
C HIS A 857 -40.44 -25.56 -8.00
N THR A 858 -39.61 -24.75 -8.66
CA THR A 858 -40.04 -23.74 -9.61
C THR A 858 -38.98 -23.39 -10.64
N GLN A 859 -39.39 -23.10 -11.88
CA GLN A 859 -38.52 -22.55 -12.92
C GLN A 859 -38.72 -21.03 -13.11
N LYS A 860 -39.51 -20.38 -12.26
CA LYS A 860 -39.83 -18.95 -12.40
C LYS A 860 -38.62 -18.04 -12.16
N PHE A 861 -37.62 -18.49 -11.39
CA PHE A 861 -36.46 -17.69 -11.00
C PHE A 861 -35.28 -17.86 -11.96
N ASN A 862 -34.60 -16.75 -12.21
CA ASN A 862 -33.28 -16.70 -12.84
C ASN A 862 -32.22 -16.66 -11.74
N HIS A 863 -31.25 -17.55 -11.81
CA HIS A 863 -30.24 -17.71 -10.78
C HIS A 863 -28.93 -17.09 -11.24
N VAL A 864 -28.33 -16.28 -10.38
CA VAL A 864 -27.06 -15.62 -10.64
C VAL A 864 -26.09 -16.01 -9.54
N VAL A 865 -25.04 -16.76 -9.88
CA VAL A 865 -24.03 -17.21 -8.91
C VAL A 865 -22.79 -16.33 -9.05
N VAL A 866 -22.41 -15.68 -7.97
CA VAL A 866 -21.23 -14.80 -7.93
C VAL A 866 -20.03 -15.57 -7.40
N LEU A 867 -18.98 -15.65 -8.21
CA LEU A 867 -17.70 -16.26 -7.86
C LEU A 867 -16.56 -15.23 -7.89
N LYS A 868 -15.53 -15.44 -7.07
CA LYS A 868 -14.29 -14.66 -7.14
C LYS A 868 -13.58 -14.91 -8.44
N ASN A 869 -13.63 -16.12 -8.99
CA ASN A 869 -13.03 -16.42 -10.29
C ASN A 869 -13.83 -17.45 -11.10
N ILE A 870 -14.22 -17.09 -12.34
CA ILE A 870 -14.78 -18.04 -13.31
C ILE A 870 -13.65 -18.51 -14.22
N VAL A 871 -13.12 -19.69 -13.96
CA VAL A 871 -12.16 -20.37 -14.85
C VAL A 871 -12.70 -21.72 -15.34
N GLU A 872 -13.85 -22.15 -14.81
CA GLU A 872 -14.55 -23.38 -15.22
C GLU A 872 -15.97 -23.04 -15.68
N GLU A 873 -16.39 -23.65 -16.80
CA GLU A 873 -17.79 -23.65 -17.23
C GLU A 873 -18.53 -24.74 -16.46
N VAL A 874 -19.36 -24.33 -15.50
CA VAL A 874 -20.32 -25.21 -14.82
C VAL A 874 -21.69 -25.01 -15.47
N ASP A 875 -22.22 -26.04 -16.11
CA ASP A 875 -23.54 -25.98 -16.74
C ASP A 875 -24.64 -26.32 -15.72
N LEU A 876 -25.38 -25.30 -15.28
CA LEU A 876 -26.53 -25.42 -14.37
C LEU A 876 -27.78 -24.78 -14.99
N PRO A 877 -28.97 -25.40 -14.90
CA PRO A 877 -30.20 -24.89 -15.51
C PRO A 877 -30.55 -23.46 -15.03
N ASN A 878 -30.97 -22.58 -15.94
CA ASN A 878 -31.38 -21.20 -15.63
C ASN A 878 -30.39 -20.42 -14.73
N THR A 879 -29.10 -20.76 -14.81
CA THR A 879 -28.07 -20.24 -13.92
C THR A 879 -26.99 -19.53 -14.72
N LYS A 880 -26.68 -18.30 -14.31
CA LYS A 880 -25.58 -17.52 -14.85
C LYS A 880 -24.49 -17.38 -13.78
N PHE A 881 -23.30 -17.87 -14.09
CA PHE A 881 -22.12 -17.61 -13.27
C PHE A 881 -21.52 -16.27 -13.67
N ILE A 882 -21.29 -15.38 -12.70
CA ILE A 882 -20.62 -14.09 -12.91
C ILE A 882 -19.47 -13.90 -11.93
N SER A 883 -18.47 -13.15 -12.36
CA SER A 883 -17.30 -12.85 -11.53
C SER A 883 -17.47 -11.53 -10.79
N PHE A 884 -16.96 -11.46 -9.56
CA PHE A 884 -16.83 -10.21 -8.80
C PHE A 884 -16.17 -9.10 -9.61
N GLY A 885 -16.64 -7.86 -9.40
CA GLY A 885 -16.06 -6.63 -9.95
C GLY A 885 -16.37 -6.34 -11.42
N THR A 886 -17.08 -7.23 -12.12
CA THR A 886 -17.49 -7.04 -13.52
C THR A 886 -18.71 -6.12 -13.65
N LYS A 887 -18.93 -5.54 -14.84
CA LYS A 887 -20.14 -4.74 -15.13
C LYS A 887 -21.44 -5.52 -14.87
N GLU A 888 -21.47 -6.80 -15.23
CA GLU A 888 -22.62 -7.69 -14.98
C GLU A 888 -22.88 -7.91 -13.50
N TYR A 889 -21.82 -8.07 -12.70
CA TYR A 889 -21.92 -8.17 -11.25
C TYR A 889 -22.63 -6.96 -10.64
N TRP A 890 -22.22 -5.75 -11.04
CA TRP A 890 -22.85 -4.53 -10.54
C TRP A 890 -24.27 -4.31 -11.05
N TYR A 891 -24.55 -4.73 -12.29
CA TYR A 891 -25.91 -4.75 -12.83
C TYR A 891 -26.86 -5.59 -11.96
N TYR A 892 -26.45 -6.79 -11.59
CA TYR A 892 -27.26 -7.65 -10.73
C TYR A 892 -27.33 -7.15 -9.28
N LEU A 893 -26.27 -6.56 -8.73
CA LEU A 893 -26.35 -5.90 -7.42
C LEU A 893 -27.37 -4.76 -7.38
N ALA A 894 -27.46 -3.95 -8.44
CA ALA A 894 -28.39 -2.83 -8.52
C ALA A 894 -29.85 -3.26 -8.72
N ARG A 895 -30.06 -4.39 -9.42
CA ARG A 895 -31.37 -4.75 -9.98
C ARG A 895 -31.97 -6.05 -9.48
N ALA A 896 -31.21 -7.03 -9.02
CA ALA A 896 -31.80 -8.28 -8.51
C ALA A 896 -32.67 -8.01 -7.28
N LYS A 897 -33.77 -8.74 -7.14
CA LYS A 897 -34.66 -8.62 -5.98
C LYS A 897 -34.11 -9.37 -4.77
N TYR A 898 -33.59 -10.59 -4.96
CA TYR A 898 -33.16 -11.45 -3.86
C TYR A 898 -31.65 -11.65 -3.84
N PHE A 899 -31.08 -11.62 -2.64
CA PHE A 899 -29.68 -11.91 -2.37
C PHE A 899 -29.59 -12.99 -1.29
N VAL A 900 -28.85 -14.06 -1.56
CA VAL A 900 -28.62 -15.18 -0.64
C VAL A 900 -27.12 -15.29 -0.39
N ASN A 901 -26.70 -15.13 0.86
CA ASN A 901 -25.31 -15.24 1.25
C ASN A 901 -25.16 -15.92 2.62
N ASN A 902 -24.00 -16.53 2.86
CA ASN A 902 -23.60 -17.09 4.16
C ASN A 902 -22.47 -16.30 4.86
N VAL A 903 -22.05 -15.21 4.21
CA VAL A 903 -21.14 -14.17 4.70
C VAL A 903 -21.68 -12.79 4.25
N ASN A 904 -20.86 -11.74 4.28
CA ASN A 904 -21.22 -10.43 3.72
C ASN A 904 -20.80 -10.30 2.25
N PHE A 905 -21.53 -9.51 1.46
CA PHE A 905 -21.01 -9.02 0.17
C PHE A 905 -19.86 -8.03 0.42
N GLU A 906 -18.78 -8.15 -0.36
CA GLU A 906 -17.51 -7.49 -0.03
C GLU A 906 -17.50 -5.99 -0.34
N GLN A 907 -18.34 -5.53 -1.27
CA GLN A 907 -18.26 -4.21 -1.90
C GLN A 907 -18.84 -3.12 -1.01
N ASP A 908 -18.01 -2.15 -0.64
CA ASP A 908 -18.35 -1.09 0.31
C ASP A 908 -19.29 -0.04 -0.26
N GLU A 909 -19.26 0.14 -1.57
CA GLU A 909 -20.01 1.13 -2.33
C GLU A 909 -21.41 0.65 -2.71
N ARG A 910 -21.77 -0.61 -2.40
CA ARG A 910 -23.08 -1.16 -2.74
C ARG A 910 -24.18 -0.38 -2.02
N ILE A 911 -25.15 0.12 -2.80
CA ILE A 911 -26.37 0.74 -2.29
C ILE A 911 -27.48 -0.30 -2.31
N LYS A 912 -27.90 -0.77 -1.13
CA LYS A 912 -29.08 -1.63 -0.99
C LYS A 912 -30.36 -0.79 -1.14
N ARG A 913 -31.26 -1.21 -2.03
CA ARG A 913 -32.59 -0.59 -2.19
C ARG A 913 -33.58 -1.22 -1.21
N SER A 914 -34.55 -0.44 -0.73
CA SER A 914 -35.56 -0.90 0.23
C SER A 914 -36.45 -2.05 -0.27
N SER A 915 -36.58 -2.23 -1.59
CA SER A 915 -37.35 -3.32 -2.20
C SER A 915 -36.51 -4.57 -2.52
N GLN A 916 -35.20 -4.53 -2.25
CA GLN A 916 -34.34 -5.71 -2.32
C GLN A 916 -34.38 -6.46 -1.00
N VAL A 917 -34.25 -7.78 -1.08
CA VAL A 917 -34.32 -8.70 0.04
C VAL A 917 -32.99 -9.45 0.16
N GLU A 918 -32.33 -9.31 1.29
CA GLU A 918 -31.05 -9.97 1.59
C GLU A 918 -31.21 -10.98 2.72
N ILE A 919 -30.91 -12.24 2.39
CA ILE A 919 -30.99 -13.40 3.27
C ILE A 919 -29.56 -13.74 3.67
N GLN A 920 -29.25 -13.50 4.94
CA GLN A 920 -28.04 -13.97 5.59
C GLN A 920 -28.31 -15.36 6.18
N THR A 921 -27.48 -16.32 5.81
CA THR A 921 -27.62 -17.71 6.27
C THR A 921 -26.57 -18.12 7.29
N MET A 922 -25.51 -17.33 7.47
CA MET A 922 -24.31 -17.73 8.21
C MET A 922 -23.75 -19.08 7.70
N HIS A 923 -22.63 -19.52 8.25
CA HIS A 923 -21.91 -20.72 7.79
C HIS A 923 -21.64 -21.72 8.92
N GLY A 924 -22.36 -21.60 10.04
CA GLY A 924 -22.32 -22.53 11.16
C GLY A 924 -22.58 -21.86 12.51
N THR A 925 -22.88 -22.68 13.51
CA THR A 925 -23.13 -22.24 14.89
C THR A 925 -21.87 -21.58 15.51
N PRO A 926 -21.99 -20.39 16.15
CA PRO A 926 -20.87 -19.66 16.73
C PRO A 926 -20.24 -20.36 17.95
N LEU A 927 -19.11 -21.04 17.76
CA LEU A 927 -18.30 -21.50 18.89
C LEU A 927 -17.40 -20.39 19.47
N LYS A 928 -16.78 -19.59 18.60
CA LYS A 928 -15.78 -18.57 18.93
C LYS A 928 -16.41 -17.18 18.92
N ASN A 929 -15.81 -16.22 19.60
CA ASN A 929 -16.20 -14.82 19.47
C ASN A 929 -16.09 -14.39 17.99
N MET A 930 -17.11 -13.70 17.48
CA MET A 930 -17.18 -13.24 16.08
C MET A 930 -17.61 -11.78 16.01
N GLY A 931 -17.38 -11.16 14.86
CA GLY A 931 -17.79 -9.79 14.59
C GLY A 931 -17.24 -8.80 15.62
N PHE A 932 -18.11 -7.93 16.13
CA PHE A 932 -17.74 -6.87 17.07
C PHE A 932 -17.25 -7.36 18.43
N ASN A 933 -17.37 -8.66 18.72
CA ASN A 933 -16.88 -9.24 19.98
C ASN A 933 -15.37 -9.62 19.93
N VAL A 934 -14.71 -9.40 18.79
CA VAL A 934 -13.25 -9.58 18.63
C VAL A 934 -12.54 -8.24 18.85
N LEU A 935 -12.21 -7.92 20.12
CA LEU A 935 -11.83 -6.56 20.56
C LEU A 935 -10.57 -5.98 19.90
N ASN A 936 -9.62 -6.79 19.43
CA ASN A 936 -8.32 -6.33 18.93
C ASN A 936 -8.28 -6.01 17.43
N GLU A 937 -9.38 -6.19 16.69
CA GLU A 937 -9.39 -6.08 15.22
C GLU A 937 -10.00 -4.78 14.67
N TRP A 938 -10.58 -3.94 15.52
CA TRP A 938 -11.40 -2.81 15.07
C TRP A 938 -10.65 -1.48 15.18
N ASN A 939 -10.39 -0.88 14.04
CA ASN A 939 -10.30 0.58 13.95
C ASN A 939 -11.66 1.15 13.51
N PRO A 940 -11.92 2.45 13.72
CA PRO A 940 -13.32 2.89 13.63
C PRO A 940 -13.83 3.11 12.22
N ALA A 941 -12.93 3.24 11.24
CA ALA A 941 -13.27 3.16 9.82
C ALA A 941 -13.79 1.78 9.43
N ASN A 942 -13.05 0.74 9.81
CA ASN A 942 -13.39 -0.64 9.53
C ASN A 942 -14.63 -1.09 10.31
N TYR A 943 -14.83 -0.52 11.51
CA TYR A 943 -16.00 -0.72 12.36
C TYR A 943 -17.30 -0.29 11.67
N GLU A 944 -17.40 0.98 11.26
CA GLU A 944 -18.60 1.54 10.64
C GLU A 944 -18.92 0.84 9.31
N ARG A 945 -17.88 0.52 8.54
CA ARG A 945 -18.01 -0.26 7.30
C ARG A 945 -18.66 -1.61 7.57
N TYR A 946 -18.22 -2.33 8.60
CA TYR A 946 -18.74 -3.64 8.94
C TYR A 946 -20.18 -3.56 9.45
N LEU A 947 -20.51 -2.55 10.27
CA LEU A 947 -21.85 -2.31 10.78
C LEU A 947 -22.85 -2.10 9.64
N ARG A 948 -22.53 -1.22 8.69
CA ARG A 948 -23.37 -0.93 7.52
C ARG A 948 -23.70 -2.18 6.71
N LYS A 949 -22.74 -3.12 6.57
CA LYS A 949 -22.98 -4.39 5.86
C LYS A 949 -23.96 -5.28 6.60
N ASN A 950 -23.84 -5.39 7.93
CA ASN A 950 -24.74 -6.21 8.74
C ASN A 950 -26.16 -5.62 8.80
N LEU A 951 -26.30 -4.30 8.71
CA LEU A 951 -27.59 -3.61 8.62
C LEU A 951 -28.30 -3.81 7.27
N ASN A 952 -27.63 -4.36 6.25
CA ASN A 952 -28.27 -4.71 4.99
C ASN A 952 -29.08 -6.01 5.07
N TRP A 953 -28.97 -6.81 6.12
CA TRP A 953 -29.67 -8.09 6.19
C TRP A 953 -31.16 -7.87 6.50
N ASP A 954 -32.05 -8.42 5.68
CA ASP A 954 -33.50 -8.43 5.95
C ASP A 954 -33.91 -9.67 6.73
N TYR A 955 -33.30 -10.81 6.40
CA TYR A 955 -33.57 -12.09 7.03
C TYR A 955 -32.28 -12.74 7.50
N LEU A 956 -32.33 -13.36 8.68
CA LEU A 956 -31.24 -14.14 9.24
C LEU A 956 -31.74 -15.53 9.62
N THR A 957 -31.24 -16.58 8.97
CA THR A 957 -31.60 -17.94 9.35
C THR A 957 -30.76 -18.42 10.51
N VAL A 958 -31.40 -19.04 11.50
CA VAL A 958 -30.71 -19.55 12.70
C VAL A 958 -31.13 -20.99 12.99
N PRO A 959 -30.20 -21.83 13.48
CA PRO A 959 -30.50 -23.19 13.91
C PRO A 959 -31.02 -23.28 15.34
N SER A 960 -30.89 -22.23 16.14
CA SER A 960 -31.36 -22.18 17.54
C SER A 960 -31.48 -20.76 18.07
N ASP A 961 -32.19 -20.60 19.20
CA ASP A 961 -32.27 -19.35 19.95
C ASP A 961 -30.89 -18.85 20.41
N TYR A 962 -29.99 -19.77 20.77
CA TYR A 962 -28.61 -19.45 21.12
C TYR A 962 -27.89 -18.71 19.97
N VAL A 963 -28.03 -19.20 18.73
CA VAL A 963 -27.38 -18.56 17.58
C VAL A 963 -27.99 -17.19 17.30
N ALA A 964 -29.30 -17.03 17.50
CA ALA A 964 -29.96 -15.74 17.36
C ALA A 964 -29.39 -14.69 18.33
N GLU A 965 -29.22 -15.06 19.61
CA GLU A 965 -28.67 -14.19 20.65
C GLU A 965 -27.22 -13.79 20.34
N VAL A 966 -26.35 -14.77 20.04
CA VAL A 966 -24.95 -14.50 19.72
C VAL A 966 -24.80 -13.65 18.45
N ALA A 967 -25.62 -13.92 17.42
CA ALA A 967 -25.57 -13.14 16.18
C ALA A 967 -26.01 -11.67 16.39
N GLN A 968 -26.99 -11.43 17.26
CA GLN A 968 -27.45 -10.08 17.60
C GLN A 968 -26.30 -9.25 18.19
N ASP A 969 -25.53 -9.82 19.12
CA ASP A 969 -24.40 -9.13 19.75
C ASP A 969 -23.19 -9.01 18.82
N ALA A 970 -22.83 -10.11 18.14
CA ALA A 970 -21.64 -10.17 17.28
C ALA A 970 -21.76 -9.28 16.04
N TYR A 971 -22.95 -9.22 15.41
CA TYR A 971 -23.14 -8.53 14.14
C TYR A 971 -23.96 -7.25 14.25
N ARG A 972 -24.69 -7.03 15.36
CA ARG A 972 -25.53 -5.84 15.58
C ARG A 972 -26.50 -5.60 14.42
N HIS A 973 -27.02 -6.69 13.86
CA HIS A 973 -27.96 -6.65 12.74
C HIS A 973 -29.35 -6.18 13.17
N GLN A 974 -30.20 -5.89 12.19
CA GLN A 974 -31.63 -5.60 12.36
C GLN A 974 -32.54 -6.58 11.59
N ALA A 975 -31.94 -7.65 11.03
CA ALA A 975 -32.67 -8.67 10.28
C ALA A 975 -33.77 -9.35 11.11
N GLN A 976 -34.85 -9.74 10.43
CA GLN A 976 -35.83 -10.66 10.98
C GLN A 976 -35.21 -12.05 11.11
N VAL A 977 -35.11 -12.53 12.33
CA VAL A 977 -34.60 -13.87 12.63
C VAL A 977 -35.62 -14.93 12.21
N LEU A 978 -35.17 -15.89 11.40
CA LEU A 978 -35.95 -17.01 10.90
C LEU A 978 -35.49 -18.31 11.60
N PRO A 979 -36.32 -18.88 12.50
CA PRO A 979 -36.01 -20.13 13.21
C PRO A 979 -36.27 -21.34 12.30
N THR A 980 -35.41 -21.54 11.31
CA THR A 980 -35.60 -22.55 10.25
C THR A 980 -34.69 -23.76 10.35
N GLY A 981 -33.55 -23.66 11.04
CA GLY A 981 -32.42 -24.55 10.79
C GLY A 981 -31.54 -24.04 9.65
N TYR A 982 -30.45 -24.75 9.37
CA TYR A 982 -29.57 -24.43 8.24
C TYR A 982 -29.96 -25.23 6.98
N PRO A 983 -30.25 -24.56 5.84
CA PRO A 983 -30.59 -25.23 4.58
C PRO A 983 -29.65 -26.37 4.16
N ARG A 984 -28.33 -26.24 4.39
CA ARG A 984 -27.35 -27.29 4.03
C ARG A 984 -27.60 -28.61 4.79
N ASN A 985 -28.17 -28.53 5.99
CA ASN A 985 -28.38 -29.69 6.87
C ASN A 985 -29.57 -30.56 6.43
N ASP A 986 -30.47 -30.08 5.56
CA ASP A 986 -31.57 -30.87 5.00
C ASP A 986 -31.09 -32.16 4.32
N ALA A 987 -29.90 -32.11 3.72
CA ALA A 987 -29.26 -33.27 3.10
C ALA A 987 -28.94 -34.39 4.10
N LEU A 988 -28.65 -34.05 5.37
CA LEU A 988 -28.34 -35.04 6.40
C LEU A 988 -29.56 -35.88 6.76
N PHE A 989 -30.76 -35.30 6.76
CA PHE A 989 -32.01 -36.01 7.02
C PHE A 989 -32.44 -36.88 5.84
N SER A 990 -32.36 -36.35 4.62
CA SER A 990 -32.82 -37.05 3.41
C SER A 990 -31.89 -38.17 2.97
N ARG A 991 -30.58 -38.08 3.25
CA ARG A 991 -29.57 -39.04 2.78
C ARG A 991 -29.12 -40.06 3.83
N ALA A 992 -29.44 -39.87 5.12
CA ALA A 992 -29.07 -40.78 6.20
C ALA A 992 -29.87 -42.10 6.19
N ASN A 993 -29.58 -42.97 5.22
CA ASN A 993 -30.03 -44.37 5.23
C ASN A 993 -28.89 -45.34 4.90
N SER A 994 -29.05 -46.60 5.32
CA SER A 994 -28.02 -47.64 5.25
C SER A 994 -27.63 -48.04 3.83
N GLU A 995 -28.53 -47.87 2.86
CA GLU A 995 -28.26 -48.21 1.45
C GLU A 995 -27.43 -47.12 0.76
N ASN A 996 -27.81 -45.84 0.94
CA ASN A 996 -27.09 -44.69 0.41
C ASN A 996 -25.68 -44.58 0.97
N THR A 997 -25.51 -44.79 2.29
CA THR A 997 -24.20 -44.77 2.94
C THR A 997 -23.28 -45.87 2.40
N LYS A 998 -23.81 -47.07 2.12
CA LYS A 998 -23.03 -48.16 1.51
C LYS A 998 -22.59 -47.82 0.09
N GLN A 999 -23.48 -47.27 -0.74
CA GLN A 999 -23.15 -46.82 -2.09
C GLN A 999 -22.11 -45.68 -2.08
N MET A 1000 -22.21 -44.78 -1.11
CA MET A 1000 -21.28 -43.66 -0.94
C MET A 1000 -19.89 -44.15 -0.52
N LYS A 1001 -19.80 -45.08 0.44
CA LYS A 1001 -18.54 -45.75 0.81
C LYS A 1001 -17.86 -46.39 -0.40
N GLN A 1002 -18.63 -47.03 -1.30
CA GLN A 1002 -18.09 -47.59 -2.55
C GLN A 1002 -17.53 -46.52 -3.49
N LYS A 1003 -18.27 -45.42 -3.71
CA LYS A 1003 -17.81 -44.30 -4.55
C LYS A 1003 -16.56 -43.63 -4.01
N MET A 1004 -16.45 -43.50 -2.69
CA MET A 1004 -15.29 -42.93 -2.00
C MET A 1004 -14.07 -43.85 -1.98
N GLY A 1005 -14.21 -45.13 -2.37
CA GLY A 1005 -13.13 -46.11 -2.30
C GLY A 1005 -12.75 -46.51 -0.87
N ILE A 1006 -13.65 -46.34 0.11
CA ILE A 1006 -13.43 -46.72 1.51
C ILE A 1006 -14.13 -48.05 1.85
N PRO A 1007 -13.63 -48.82 2.85
CA PRO A 1007 -14.19 -50.13 3.15
C PRO A 1007 -15.65 -50.09 3.56
N THR A 1008 -16.51 -50.85 2.86
CA THR A 1008 -17.95 -50.92 3.15
C THR A 1008 -18.29 -51.81 4.35
N ASN A 1009 -17.38 -52.69 4.75
CA ASN A 1009 -17.55 -53.65 5.83
C ASN A 1009 -16.91 -53.21 7.16
N LYS A 1010 -16.29 -52.03 7.22
CA LYS A 1010 -15.67 -51.48 8.43
C LYS A 1010 -16.46 -50.31 8.98
N LYS A 1011 -16.29 -50.07 10.29
CA LYS A 1011 -16.76 -48.84 10.93
C LYS A 1011 -15.76 -47.72 10.67
N ILE A 1012 -16.27 -46.53 10.42
CA ILE A 1012 -15.49 -45.40 9.96
C ILE A 1012 -15.35 -44.38 11.10
N VAL A 1013 -14.11 -44.02 11.43
CA VAL A 1013 -13.77 -42.98 12.38
C VAL A 1013 -13.37 -41.72 11.60
N LEU A 1014 -14.14 -40.64 11.69
CA LEU A 1014 -13.79 -39.37 11.04
C LEU A 1014 -13.00 -38.50 12.02
N TYR A 1015 -11.82 -38.02 11.64
CA TYR A 1015 -11.09 -37.01 12.42
C TYR A 1015 -11.04 -35.68 11.67
N ALA A 1016 -11.71 -34.66 12.23
CA ALA A 1016 -11.84 -33.32 11.65
C ALA A 1016 -11.34 -32.23 12.62
N PRO A 1017 -10.02 -32.00 12.70
CA PRO A 1017 -9.43 -31.00 13.60
C PRO A 1017 -9.55 -29.57 13.06
N THR A 1018 -9.60 -28.58 13.96
CA THR A 1018 -9.53 -27.16 13.58
C THR A 1018 -8.09 -26.68 13.34
N TRP A 1019 -7.96 -25.68 12.47
CA TRP A 1019 -6.67 -25.06 12.17
C TRP A 1019 -6.14 -24.20 13.34
N ARG A 1020 -4.82 -24.17 13.53
CA ARG A 1020 -4.12 -23.26 14.46
C ARG A 1020 -3.31 -22.21 13.71
N VAL A 1021 -2.58 -22.68 12.70
CA VAL A 1021 -1.75 -21.91 11.76
C VAL A 1021 -2.08 -22.38 10.34
N ARG A 1022 -1.99 -21.50 9.34
CA ARG A 1022 -2.16 -21.88 7.92
C ARG A 1022 -0.92 -22.63 7.44
N GLY A 1023 -1.10 -23.61 6.55
CA GLY A 1023 0.00 -24.34 5.91
C GLY A 1023 0.18 -25.77 6.43
N GLU A 1024 1.38 -26.32 6.23
CA GLU A 1024 1.73 -27.68 6.62
C GLU A 1024 1.81 -27.83 8.15
N ILE A 1025 1.14 -28.84 8.70
CA ILE A 1025 1.09 -29.11 10.14
C ILE A 1025 1.30 -30.59 10.44
N GLU A 1026 1.87 -30.85 11.62
CA GLU A 1026 1.81 -32.17 12.25
C GLU A 1026 0.65 -32.19 13.24
N LEU A 1027 -0.27 -33.14 13.08
CA LEU A 1027 -1.31 -33.34 14.08
C LEU A 1027 -0.67 -33.99 15.32
N PRO A 1028 -1.05 -33.61 16.55
CA PRO A 1028 -0.47 -34.15 17.78
C PRO A 1028 -1.04 -35.53 18.11
N ILE A 1029 -1.00 -36.43 17.14
CA ILE A 1029 -1.38 -37.83 17.21
C ILE A 1029 -0.18 -38.65 16.77
N ASP A 1030 0.23 -39.61 17.58
CA ASP A 1030 1.19 -40.63 17.15
C ASP A 1030 0.45 -41.65 16.26
N PHE A 1031 0.44 -41.39 14.96
CA PHE A 1031 -0.22 -42.25 14.00
C PHE A 1031 0.41 -43.64 13.88
N VAL A 1032 1.70 -43.78 14.22
CA VAL A 1032 2.40 -45.09 14.20
C VAL A 1032 1.91 -45.95 15.35
N GLN A 1033 1.75 -45.37 16.54
CA GLN A 1033 1.15 -46.06 17.68
C GLN A 1033 -0.34 -46.35 17.41
N LEU A 1034 -1.07 -45.38 16.84
CA LEU A 1034 -2.48 -45.53 16.50
C LEU A 1034 -2.69 -46.68 15.50
N GLU A 1035 -1.94 -46.76 14.40
CA GLU A 1035 -2.06 -47.84 13.43
C GLU A 1035 -1.89 -49.23 14.06
N LYS A 1036 -0.93 -49.37 15.00
CA LYS A 1036 -0.65 -50.64 15.69
C LYS A 1036 -1.75 -51.07 16.67
N THR A 1037 -2.50 -50.10 17.21
CA THR A 1037 -3.42 -50.31 18.33
C THR A 1037 -4.90 -50.14 17.95
N LEU A 1038 -5.18 -49.53 16.78
CA LEU A 1038 -6.52 -49.37 16.24
C LEU A 1038 -7.10 -50.74 15.88
N ASP A 1039 -8.33 -51.00 16.34
CA ASP A 1039 -9.05 -52.23 16.03
C ASP A 1039 -9.14 -52.44 14.51
N LYS A 1040 -8.96 -53.69 14.07
CA LYS A 1040 -8.96 -54.07 12.64
C LYS A 1040 -10.31 -53.84 11.97
N GLU A 1041 -11.39 -53.79 12.74
CA GLU A 1041 -12.75 -53.48 12.28
C GLU A 1041 -12.98 -51.98 12.02
N LEU A 1042 -12.05 -51.12 12.46
CA LEU A 1042 -12.12 -49.67 12.27
C LEU A 1042 -11.29 -49.22 11.06
N TYR A 1043 -11.72 -48.10 10.48
CA TYR A 1043 -11.01 -47.38 9.43
C TYR A 1043 -11.09 -45.88 9.71
N MET A 1044 -9.95 -45.23 9.89
CA MET A 1044 -9.90 -43.81 10.21
C MET A 1044 -9.71 -42.97 8.94
N ILE A 1045 -10.51 -41.91 8.82
CA ILE A 1045 -10.41 -40.90 7.77
C ILE A 1045 -10.07 -39.58 8.43
N ILE A 1046 -8.99 -38.94 7.99
CA ILE A 1046 -8.54 -37.64 8.48
C ILE A 1046 -8.94 -36.58 7.46
N HIS A 1047 -9.84 -35.69 7.87
CA HIS A 1047 -10.32 -34.57 7.07
C HIS A 1047 -9.80 -33.26 7.67
N PRO A 1048 -8.58 -32.82 7.31
CA PRO A 1048 -8.05 -31.56 7.82
C PRO A 1048 -8.89 -30.37 7.33
N HIS A 1049 -8.76 -29.25 8.04
CA HIS A 1049 -9.32 -27.98 7.58
C HIS A 1049 -8.66 -27.57 6.26
N TYR A 1050 -9.39 -26.89 5.37
CA TYR A 1050 -8.91 -26.49 4.03
C TYR A 1050 -7.70 -25.52 4.02
N TRP A 1051 -7.34 -24.98 5.19
CA TRP A 1051 -6.14 -24.15 5.37
C TRP A 1051 -4.91 -24.95 5.84
N ASN A 1052 -5.03 -26.27 6.00
CA ASN A 1052 -3.96 -27.14 6.48
C ASN A 1052 -3.65 -28.30 5.54
N ASN A 1053 -2.37 -28.56 5.36
CA ASN A 1053 -1.85 -29.81 4.81
C ASN A 1053 -1.24 -30.62 5.95
N VAL A 1054 -1.60 -31.89 6.12
CA VAL A 1054 -1.09 -32.71 7.23
C VAL A 1054 0.03 -33.61 6.74
N SER A 1055 1.21 -33.49 7.36
CA SER A 1055 2.44 -34.17 6.91
C SER A 1055 2.67 -35.54 7.54
N ASN A 1056 2.16 -35.77 8.75
CA ASN A 1056 2.47 -36.95 9.57
C ASN A 1056 1.48 -38.13 9.42
N VAL A 1057 0.55 -38.08 8.46
CA VAL A 1057 -0.39 -39.19 8.21
C VAL A 1057 0.31 -40.33 7.45
N PRO A 1058 0.39 -41.54 8.00
CA PRO A 1058 1.04 -42.67 7.34
C PRO A 1058 0.19 -43.18 6.17
N LYS A 1059 0.85 -43.71 5.13
CA LYS A 1059 0.20 -44.55 4.12
C LYS A 1059 -0.07 -45.94 4.71
N ALA A 1060 -1.11 -46.04 5.52
CA ALA A 1060 -1.52 -47.24 6.24
C ALA A 1060 -2.75 -47.92 5.59
N ASN A 1061 -3.00 -49.19 5.91
CA ASN A 1061 -4.15 -49.93 5.35
C ASN A 1061 -5.50 -49.56 6.01
N ASN A 1062 -5.48 -48.91 7.17
CA ASN A 1062 -6.64 -48.61 8.02
C ASN A 1062 -6.75 -47.12 8.41
N ILE A 1063 -5.88 -46.26 7.89
CA ILE A 1063 -5.90 -44.81 8.09
C ILE A 1063 -5.67 -44.13 6.74
N SER A 1064 -6.50 -43.16 6.36
CA SER A 1064 -6.34 -42.38 5.13
C SER A 1064 -6.69 -40.91 5.32
N LEU A 1065 -6.21 -40.09 4.39
CA LEU A 1065 -6.69 -38.71 4.22
C LEU A 1065 -8.00 -38.72 3.42
N ALA A 1066 -8.90 -37.81 3.76
CA ALA A 1066 -10.12 -37.59 2.99
C ALA A 1066 -9.81 -37.22 1.53
N ASN A 1067 -10.57 -37.80 0.60
CA ASN A 1067 -10.58 -37.35 -0.79
C ASN A 1067 -11.36 -36.03 -0.90
N GLN A 1068 -10.74 -35.04 -1.53
CA GLN A 1068 -11.23 -33.68 -1.78
C GLN A 1068 -12.45 -33.64 -2.73
N ASP A 1069 -12.70 -34.71 -3.49
CA ASP A 1069 -13.87 -34.81 -4.38
C ASP A 1069 -15.20 -34.92 -3.63
N PHE A 1070 -15.17 -35.20 -2.33
CA PHE A 1070 -16.35 -35.39 -1.49
C PHE A 1070 -16.48 -34.28 -0.44
N SER A 1071 -17.72 -33.94 -0.10
CA SER A 1071 -18.01 -32.93 0.91
C SER A 1071 -17.85 -33.48 2.33
N ILE A 1072 -17.69 -32.60 3.32
CA ILE A 1072 -17.57 -33.02 4.72
C ILE A 1072 -18.87 -33.67 5.22
N GLU A 1073 -20.02 -33.23 4.69
CA GLU A 1073 -21.35 -33.80 4.94
C GLU A 1073 -21.43 -35.25 4.47
N ASP A 1074 -20.80 -35.59 3.35
CA ASP A 1074 -20.71 -36.98 2.89
C ASP A 1074 -19.91 -37.83 3.87
N TYR A 1075 -18.83 -37.29 4.46
CA TYR A 1075 -18.06 -37.96 5.52
C TYR A 1075 -18.84 -38.08 6.83
N TYR A 1076 -19.72 -37.13 7.16
CA TYR A 1076 -20.61 -37.26 8.32
C TYR A 1076 -21.56 -38.46 8.17
N LEU A 1077 -22.13 -38.63 6.97
CA LEU A 1077 -23.09 -39.70 6.69
C LEU A 1077 -22.46 -41.08 6.81
N VAL A 1078 -21.24 -41.27 6.31
CA VAL A 1078 -20.56 -42.59 6.29
C VAL A 1078 -19.79 -42.93 7.55
N SER A 1079 -19.49 -41.94 8.40
CA SER A 1079 -18.78 -42.15 9.67
C SER A 1079 -19.68 -42.74 10.76
N ASP A 1080 -19.10 -43.52 11.65
CA ASP A 1080 -19.77 -44.11 12.82
C ASP A 1080 -19.45 -43.33 14.11
N VAL A 1081 -18.33 -42.59 14.12
CA VAL A 1081 -17.92 -41.66 15.19
C VAL A 1081 -17.07 -40.54 14.58
N MET A 1082 -17.22 -39.31 15.12
CA MET A 1082 -16.37 -38.18 14.77
C MET A 1082 -15.46 -37.79 15.93
N ILE A 1083 -14.18 -37.59 15.64
CA ILE A 1083 -13.21 -36.93 16.49
C ILE A 1083 -13.07 -35.50 15.97
N THR A 1084 -13.17 -34.52 16.85
CA THR A 1084 -12.92 -33.11 16.54
C THR A 1084 -12.38 -32.40 17.77
N ASP A 1085 -12.23 -31.09 17.73
CA ASP A 1085 -11.81 -30.26 18.85
C ASP A 1085 -12.77 -29.06 19.02
N TYR A 1086 -12.36 -27.86 18.62
CA TYR A 1086 -13.13 -26.62 18.71
C TYR A 1086 -13.74 -26.26 17.35
N SER A 1087 -14.35 -27.24 16.69
CA SER A 1087 -14.89 -27.09 15.33
C SER A 1087 -16.39 -26.89 15.33
N SER A 1088 -16.89 -25.98 14.48
CA SER A 1088 -18.33 -25.84 14.24
C SER A 1088 -18.97 -27.10 13.62
N THR A 1089 -18.17 -28.03 13.09
CA THR A 1089 -18.65 -29.31 12.53
C THR A 1089 -19.38 -30.17 13.56
N MET A 1090 -19.10 -29.99 14.85
CA MET A 1090 -19.79 -30.73 15.93
C MET A 1090 -21.30 -30.48 15.94
N PHE A 1091 -21.74 -29.27 15.56
CA PHE A 1091 -23.16 -28.89 15.59
C PHE A 1091 -23.94 -29.60 14.50
N ASP A 1092 -23.39 -29.67 13.28
CA ASP A 1092 -24.02 -30.37 12.17
C ASP A 1092 -24.00 -31.89 12.40
N TYR A 1093 -22.88 -32.44 12.89
CA TYR A 1093 -22.76 -33.88 13.15
C TYR A 1093 -23.72 -34.39 14.22
N ALA A 1094 -24.04 -33.55 15.22
CA ALA A 1094 -24.99 -33.87 16.28
C ALA A 1094 -26.42 -34.18 15.74
N LEU A 1095 -26.76 -33.76 14.52
CA LEU A 1095 -28.04 -34.11 13.88
C LEU A 1095 -28.17 -35.61 13.58
N LEU A 1096 -27.04 -36.32 13.45
CA LEU A 1096 -27.02 -37.75 13.12
C LEU A 1096 -27.17 -38.66 14.34
N ASP A 1097 -27.21 -38.10 15.56
CA ASP A 1097 -27.26 -38.84 16.83
C ASP A 1097 -26.11 -39.86 16.98
N LYS A 1098 -24.95 -39.57 16.39
CA LYS A 1098 -23.75 -40.42 16.42
C LYS A 1098 -22.74 -39.96 17.48
N PRO A 1099 -21.93 -40.87 18.03
CA PRO A 1099 -20.86 -40.55 18.98
C PRO A 1099 -19.87 -39.50 18.48
N MET A 1100 -19.43 -38.63 19.40
CA MET A 1100 -18.37 -37.64 19.17
C MET A 1100 -17.29 -37.72 20.26
N ILE A 1101 -16.04 -37.46 19.89
CA ILE A 1101 -14.88 -37.40 20.80
C ILE A 1101 -14.17 -36.06 20.58
N PHE A 1102 -13.85 -35.35 21.67
CA PHE A 1102 -13.25 -34.01 21.60
C PHE A 1102 -11.77 -34.05 22.02
N TYR A 1103 -10.86 -34.14 21.05
CA TYR A 1103 -9.41 -34.16 21.30
C TYR A 1103 -8.85 -32.75 21.51
N THR A 1104 -8.78 -32.34 22.78
CA THR A 1104 -8.57 -30.96 23.24
C THR A 1104 -7.22 -30.79 23.96
N TYR A 1105 -6.16 -31.32 23.36
CA TYR A 1105 -4.80 -31.36 23.92
C TYR A 1105 -4.24 -29.98 24.35
N ASP A 1106 -4.73 -28.89 23.75
CA ASP A 1106 -4.29 -27.50 23.94
C ASP A 1106 -5.36 -26.58 24.56
N TYR A 1107 -6.35 -27.13 25.28
CA TYR A 1107 -7.52 -26.41 25.79
C TYR A 1107 -7.22 -25.05 26.44
N LYS A 1108 -6.30 -25.02 27.41
CA LYS A 1108 -5.97 -23.80 28.15
C LYS A 1108 -5.39 -22.69 27.26
N GLU A 1109 -4.53 -23.06 26.32
CA GLU A 1109 -3.90 -22.12 25.37
C GLU A 1109 -4.91 -21.62 24.35
N TYR A 1110 -5.82 -22.50 23.91
CA TYR A 1110 -6.82 -22.17 22.93
C TYR A 1110 -7.88 -21.19 23.47
N VAL A 1111 -8.43 -21.46 24.66
CA VAL A 1111 -9.46 -20.61 25.27
C VAL A 1111 -8.92 -19.22 25.59
N SER A 1112 -7.69 -19.13 26.12
CA SER A 1112 -7.09 -17.83 26.48
C SER A 1112 -6.79 -16.94 25.29
N SER A 1113 -6.51 -17.50 24.11
CA SER A 1113 -6.15 -16.74 22.91
C SER A 1113 -7.35 -16.39 22.02
N ARG A 1114 -8.34 -17.28 21.89
CA ARG A 1114 -9.44 -17.14 20.92
C ARG A 1114 -10.79 -16.76 21.55
N GLY A 1115 -11.02 -17.09 22.82
CA GLY A 1115 -12.33 -16.96 23.47
C GLY A 1115 -13.39 -17.93 22.93
N LEU A 1116 -14.29 -18.39 23.80
CA LEU A 1116 -15.44 -19.24 23.46
C LEU A 1116 -16.74 -18.56 23.91
N ASN A 1117 -17.81 -18.69 23.12
CA ASN A 1117 -19.11 -18.09 23.44
C ASN A 1117 -19.91 -18.90 24.48
N PHE A 1118 -19.47 -20.11 24.84
CA PHE A 1118 -20.13 -20.95 25.84
C PHE A 1118 -19.13 -21.85 26.59
N ASP A 1119 -19.60 -22.44 27.68
CA ASP A 1119 -18.85 -23.39 28.49
C ASP A 1119 -18.73 -24.75 27.78
N PHE A 1120 -17.63 -24.92 27.06
CA PHE A 1120 -17.39 -26.12 26.26
C PHE A 1120 -17.16 -27.38 27.12
N GLU A 1121 -16.50 -27.28 28.27
CA GLU A 1121 -16.29 -28.43 29.16
C GLU A 1121 -17.62 -28.96 29.72
N HIS A 1122 -18.54 -28.04 30.03
CA HIS A 1122 -19.87 -28.38 30.50
C HIS A 1122 -20.75 -28.98 29.39
N ASP A 1123 -20.84 -28.30 28.23
CA ASP A 1123 -21.87 -28.56 27.22
C ASP A 1123 -21.50 -29.60 26.16
N ALA A 1124 -20.24 -30.02 26.04
CA ALA A 1124 -19.81 -30.93 24.97
C ALA A 1124 -20.62 -32.25 24.92
N PRO A 1125 -21.09 -32.68 23.74
CA PRO A 1125 -21.92 -33.87 23.54
C PRO A 1125 -21.12 -35.20 23.54
N GLY A 1126 -19.92 -35.20 24.12
CA GLY A 1126 -18.97 -36.31 24.11
C GLY A 1126 -17.80 -36.06 25.07
N PRO A 1127 -16.93 -37.06 25.29
CA PRO A 1127 -15.77 -36.91 26.17
C PRO A 1127 -14.75 -35.92 25.60
N LEU A 1128 -14.25 -35.05 26.48
CA LEU A 1128 -13.02 -34.28 26.24
C LEU A 1128 -11.83 -35.15 26.63
N VAL A 1129 -10.92 -35.35 25.69
CA VAL A 1129 -9.71 -36.15 25.85
C VAL A 1129 -8.50 -35.27 25.56
N TYR A 1130 -7.49 -35.35 26.43
CA TYR A 1130 -6.37 -34.38 26.45
C TYR A 1130 -5.06 -34.97 25.95
N ASN A 1131 -4.99 -36.29 25.79
CA ASN A 1131 -3.78 -36.99 25.33
C ASN A 1131 -4.11 -38.23 24.50
N GLN A 1132 -3.08 -38.75 23.82
CA GLN A 1132 -3.16 -39.91 22.94
C GLN A 1132 -3.78 -41.16 23.59
N ASN A 1133 -3.49 -41.42 24.87
CA ASN A 1133 -3.98 -42.62 25.55
C ASN A 1133 -5.49 -42.54 25.81
N GLU A 1134 -5.98 -41.37 26.23
CA GLU A 1134 -7.40 -41.11 26.40
C GLU A 1134 -8.15 -41.17 25.07
N LEU A 1135 -7.55 -40.62 24.00
CA LEU A 1135 -8.11 -40.68 22.65
C LEU A 1135 -8.26 -42.14 22.18
N LEU A 1136 -7.23 -42.97 22.36
CA LEU A 1136 -7.27 -44.40 22.01
C LEU A 1136 -8.35 -45.16 22.79
N ALA A 1137 -8.47 -44.89 24.10
CA ALA A 1137 -9.49 -45.51 24.93
C ALA A 1137 -10.91 -45.12 24.48
N ALA A 1138 -11.11 -43.85 24.12
CA ALA A 1138 -12.38 -43.36 23.61
C ALA A 1138 -12.73 -43.96 22.24
N ILE A 1139 -11.76 -44.05 21.32
CA ILE A 1139 -11.96 -44.68 20.00
C ILE A 1139 -12.32 -46.17 20.15
N ASN A 1140 -11.63 -46.93 20.99
CA ASN A 1140 -11.90 -48.36 21.11
C ASN A 1140 -13.24 -48.67 21.81
N ASN A 1141 -13.86 -47.69 22.46
CA ASN A 1141 -15.11 -47.86 23.20
C ASN A 1141 -16.18 -46.82 22.80
N PHE A 1142 -16.16 -46.32 21.56
CA PHE A 1142 -17.04 -45.23 21.15
C PHE A 1142 -18.53 -45.62 21.17
N GLU A 1143 -18.86 -46.90 21.07
CA GLU A 1143 -20.25 -47.38 21.16
C GLU A 1143 -20.87 -47.10 22.54
N ALA A 1144 -20.05 -47.09 23.59
CA ALA A 1144 -20.52 -46.73 24.93
C ALA A 1144 -20.81 -45.23 25.07
N ILE A 1145 -20.20 -44.37 24.23
CA ILE A 1145 -20.37 -42.91 24.29
C ILE A 1145 -21.82 -42.54 23.97
N GLU A 1146 -22.45 -43.17 22.98
CA GLU A 1146 -23.84 -42.89 22.62
C GLU A 1146 -24.79 -43.05 23.82
N HIS A 1147 -24.57 -44.09 24.63
CA HIS A 1147 -25.36 -44.35 25.83
C HIS A 1147 -24.96 -43.42 26.99
N GLN A 1148 -23.66 -43.23 27.23
CA GLN A 1148 -23.14 -42.44 28.35
C GLN A 1148 -23.42 -40.95 28.22
N TYR A 1149 -23.45 -40.44 26.98
CA TYR A 1149 -23.62 -39.01 26.68
C TYR A 1149 -25.00 -38.69 26.10
N ARG A 1150 -25.96 -39.64 26.09
CA ARG A 1150 -27.30 -39.47 25.50
C ARG A 1150 -28.00 -38.19 25.96
N GLU A 1151 -28.02 -37.92 27.27
CA GLU A 1151 -28.64 -36.70 27.82
C GLU A 1151 -27.89 -35.44 27.40
N LYS A 1152 -26.55 -35.48 27.37
CA LYS A 1152 -25.72 -34.36 26.90
C LYS A 1152 -25.94 -34.09 25.42
N ILE A 1153 -26.04 -35.12 24.58
CA ILE A 1153 -26.38 -35.00 23.15
C ILE A 1153 -27.76 -34.35 22.99
N ALA A 1154 -28.77 -34.83 23.72
CA ALA A 1154 -30.12 -34.25 23.66
C ALA A 1154 -30.15 -32.78 24.08
N ASN A 1155 -29.47 -32.43 25.18
CA ASN A 1155 -29.36 -31.04 25.66
C ASN A 1155 -28.60 -30.16 24.67
N PHE A 1156 -27.51 -30.68 24.09
CA PHE A 1156 -26.73 -30.00 23.06
C PHE A 1156 -27.59 -29.71 21.82
N LYS A 1157 -28.38 -30.70 21.37
CA LYS A 1157 -29.31 -30.51 20.24
C LYS A 1157 -30.34 -29.43 20.55
N HIS A 1158 -30.97 -29.50 21.72
CA HIS A 1158 -31.96 -28.52 22.14
C HIS A 1158 -31.41 -27.10 22.23
N LYS A 1159 -30.15 -26.95 22.68
CA LYS A 1159 -29.50 -25.65 22.84
C LYS A 1159 -29.01 -25.05 21.52
N PHE A 1160 -28.40 -25.85 20.64
CA PHE A 1160 -27.62 -25.33 19.51
C PHE A 1160 -28.23 -25.58 18.12
N ILE A 1161 -29.11 -26.58 17.98
CA ILE A 1161 -29.71 -27.02 16.68
C ILE A 1161 -31.21 -27.32 16.84
N GLN A 1162 -31.88 -26.50 17.64
CA GLN A 1162 -33.30 -26.57 18.00
C GLN A 1162 -34.26 -26.64 16.80
N TYR A 1163 -33.91 -26.03 15.67
CA TYR A 1163 -34.82 -25.79 14.55
C TYR A 1163 -34.58 -26.67 13.32
N ASP A 1164 -33.44 -27.38 13.25
CA ASP A 1164 -33.10 -28.28 12.16
C ASP A 1164 -33.95 -29.57 12.20
N ASP A 1165 -34.88 -29.69 11.25
CA ASP A 1165 -35.79 -30.83 11.10
C ASP A 1165 -35.84 -31.39 9.67
N GLY A 1166 -34.86 -31.03 8.85
CA GLY A 1166 -34.73 -31.46 7.45
C GLY A 1166 -35.57 -30.69 6.44
N HIS A 1167 -36.22 -29.60 6.87
CA HIS A 1167 -37.07 -28.76 6.01
C HIS A 1167 -36.66 -27.28 6.08
N ALA A 1168 -35.41 -26.97 6.39
CA ALA A 1168 -34.93 -25.60 6.55
C ALA A 1168 -35.04 -24.80 5.24
N SER A 1169 -34.65 -25.40 4.11
CA SER A 1169 -34.76 -24.80 2.77
C SER A 1169 -36.21 -24.49 2.43
N GLN A 1170 -37.12 -25.42 2.74
CA GLN A 1170 -38.57 -25.23 2.52
C GLN A 1170 -39.11 -24.06 3.34
N LYS A 1171 -38.92 -24.08 4.66
CA LYS A 1171 -39.44 -23.05 5.57
C LYS A 1171 -38.96 -21.66 5.20
N LEU A 1172 -37.67 -21.54 4.86
CA LEU A 1172 -37.08 -20.28 4.40
C LEU A 1172 -37.74 -19.81 3.10
N VAL A 1173 -37.82 -20.68 2.10
CA VAL A 1173 -38.39 -20.33 0.79
C VAL A 1173 -39.86 -19.94 0.91
N GLU A 1174 -40.65 -20.71 1.66
CA GLU A 1174 -42.08 -20.42 1.91
C GLU A 1174 -42.31 -19.15 2.74
N THR A 1175 -41.31 -18.69 3.49
CA THR A 1175 -41.39 -17.43 4.25
C THR A 1175 -40.99 -16.24 3.40
N VAL A 1176 -39.84 -16.31 2.71
CA VAL A 1176 -39.23 -15.15 2.05
C VAL A 1176 -39.69 -14.98 0.61
N PHE A 1177 -39.98 -16.07 -0.10
CA PHE A 1177 -40.35 -16.03 -1.53
C PHE A 1177 -41.85 -16.22 -1.76
N LYS A 1178 -42.66 -16.28 -0.69
CA LYS A 1178 -44.09 -16.63 -0.73
C LYS A 1178 -44.90 -15.86 -1.77
N ASP A 1179 -44.76 -14.54 -1.75
CA ASP A 1179 -45.59 -13.63 -2.57
C ASP A 1179 -45.23 -13.71 -4.07
N ASP A 1180 -44.03 -14.20 -4.39
CA ASP A 1180 -43.51 -14.31 -5.76
C ASP A 1180 -43.51 -15.77 -6.28
N MET A 1181 -43.76 -16.74 -5.39
CA MET A 1181 -43.98 -18.14 -5.75
C MET A 1181 -45.39 -18.41 -6.29
N ALA A 1182 -46.38 -17.63 -5.85
CA ALA A 1182 -47.81 -17.76 -6.20
C ALA A 1182 -48.09 -17.67 -7.71
#